data_AF-A0A497PB45-F1
#
_entry.id   AF-A0A497PB45-F1
#
_cell.length_a   1.000
_cell.length_b   1.000
_cell.length_c   1.000
_cell.angle_alpha   90.00
_cell.angle_beta   90.00
_cell.angle_gamma   90.00
#
_symmetry.space_group_name_H-M   'P 1'
#
loop_
_entity.id
_entity.type
_entity.pdbx_description
1 polymer ?
#
loop_
_entity_poly.entity_id
_entity_poly.type
_entity_poly.pdbx_seq_one_letter_code
_entity_poly.pdbx_strand_id
1 'polypeptide(L)'
;MTKLKPEMHDIGKLIDSSIIKHNFENYPNELKDVPPIKKNPIWEGILQHHCSKDFKEYPKNFKTFVLSIADSVASATSRHIEVKGEPPRYNIYKLWNPPDSNIHELSKVTKEDTSSINWIGKIVEFINKNPSVDEFFEIFGKYLKARTEDATPGSNITSLWTHSKLTALFYNFLYDCLENVSDKWFEIATKDEIGDYIRRVREENKIKIVKIRIILPQRPVRIRDLNIFDVLKEVKKEILKKYPNNVIFVGFNELLLILPLNKKLEEMREIVSKYGFWFEYVERVQNLDQPYPDPDRVMRLINKMQKIQYKKFKEQIAKVPPDKRKKAEEGIRKTIFEKGKEAKRIAELWDEYHHELSEKLYKKSSIYANLPDQINPPICEICQLSRATEKWIDEESGIVENLCKNCLHIRKRGSKFPKLDEWEKEGADRILWIRIGLDINELINVLEDLYAEYLRSLGVREPEERAEIRFSVLSEFDWDYKEFLSKFRDKILDSFEENNFQQILEDFVAVKIKSLKDVFTVLRIFDDIFSEFFPKFKEVTSSIKLGVVCSNIKYPFLESWRILSDLKYDVHVCVIGKGEIRLNMEQLTPFLEIKVKNKALIHKLVAMSEISEKLAEIMLYDRADRDYRKYKPLRDAIRKFGYQNILTYAKIMGG
;
A
#
# COMPACT_ATOMS: atom_id res chain seq x y z
N MET A 1 -37.30 -1.22 -5.20
CA MET A 1 -37.06 0.05 -4.48
C MET A 1 -35.66 0.54 -4.82
N THR A 2 -35.53 1.75 -5.33
CA THR A 2 -34.24 2.35 -5.70
C THR A 2 -33.41 2.61 -4.44
N LYS A 3 -32.16 2.10 -4.42
CA LYS A 3 -31.25 2.20 -3.27
C LYS A 3 -30.53 3.56 -3.29
N LEU A 4 -30.33 4.16 -2.11
CA LEU A 4 -29.42 5.30 -1.91
C LEU A 4 -28.02 4.94 -2.45
N LYS A 5 -27.31 5.89 -3.04
CA LYS A 5 -25.94 5.71 -3.55
C LYS A 5 -24.99 6.68 -2.84
N PRO A 6 -24.45 6.28 -1.67
CA PRO A 6 -23.61 7.15 -0.84
C PRO A 6 -22.44 7.77 -1.60
N GLU A 7 -21.90 7.10 -2.61
CA GLU A 7 -20.77 7.55 -3.42
C GLU A 7 -21.02 8.91 -4.09
N MET A 8 -22.29 9.24 -4.36
CA MET A 8 -22.70 10.41 -5.13
C MET A 8 -23.13 11.61 -4.28
N HIS A 9 -23.13 11.49 -2.95
CA HIS A 9 -23.67 12.52 -2.04
C HIS A 9 -23.03 13.91 -2.23
N ASP A 10 -21.76 13.91 -2.62
CA ASP A 10 -20.91 15.10 -2.67
C ASP A 10 -20.57 15.55 -4.11
N ILE A 11 -21.28 15.00 -5.12
CA ILE A 11 -21.04 15.30 -6.54
C ILE A 11 -21.11 16.80 -6.86
N GLY A 12 -21.85 17.58 -6.08
CA GLY A 12 -21.94 19.03 -6.24
C GLY A 12 -20.63 19.77 -5.97
N LYS A 13 -19.64 19.16 -5.30
CA LYS A 13 -18.28 19.73 -5.15
C LYS A 13 -17.51 19.84 -6.47
N LEU A 14 -18.04 19.26 -7.56
CA LEU A 14 -17.55 19.45 -8.94
C LEU A 14 -18.09 20.72 -9.61
N ILE A 15 -19.00 21.44 -8.95
CA ILE A 15 -19.54 22.72 -9.39
C ILE A 15 -18.88 23.83 -8.57
N ASP A 16 -18.71 25.00 -9.17
CA ASP A 16 -18.28 26.19 -8.43
C ASP A 16 -19.28 26.52 -7.31
N SER A 17 -18.79 26.50 -6.06
CA SER A 17 -19.62 26.72 -4.87
C SER A 17 -20.15 28.14 -4.73
N SER A 18 -19.62 29.10 -5.50
CA SER A 18 -20.18 30.46 -5.61
C SER A 18 -21.50 30.51 -6.39
N ILE A 19 -21.80 29.48 -7.19
CA ILE A 19 -22.99 29.40 -8.04
C ILE A 19 -24.03 28.48 -7.40
N ILE A 20 -23.65 27.23 -7.12
CA ILE A 20 -24.51 26.23 -6.49
C ILE A 20 -23.78 25.67 -5.27
N LYS A 21 -24.44 25.72 -4.10
CA LYS A 21 -24.00 24.97 -2.91
C LYS A 21 -23.90 23.50 -3.26
N HIS A 22 -22.89 22.80 -2.74
CA HIS A 22 -22.61 21.42 -3.19
C HIS A 22 -23.69 20.40 -2.81
N ASN A 23 -24.56 20.69 -1.85
CA ASN A 23 -25.77 19.90 -1.54
C ASN A 23 -26.99 20.28 -2.40
N PHE A 24 -26.82 21.19 -3.36
CA PHE A 24 -27.83 21.69 -4.29
C PHE A 24 -29.07 22.36 -3.64
N GLU A 25 -29.01 22.78 -2.38
CA GLU A 25 -30.18 23.40 -1.72
C GLU A 25 -30.60 24.75 -2.32
N ASN A 26 -29.68 25.42 -3.03
CA ASN A 26 -29.95 26.65 -3.76
C ASN A 26 -30.17 26.40 -5.27
N TYR A 27 -30.34 25.15 -5.72
CA TYR A 27 -30.67 24.87 -7.11
C TYR A 27 -32.18 25.03 -7.39
N PRO A 28 -32.61 25.60 -8.54
CA PRO A 28 -31.79 26.23 -9.59
C PRO A 28 -31.49 27.72 -9.35
N ASN A 29 -32.06 28.34 -8.31
CA ASN A 29 -32.03 29.80 -8.04
C ASN A 29 -32.19 30.65 -9.33
N GLU A 30 -31.23 31.53 -9.64
CA GLU A 30 -31.25 32.45 -10.79
C GLU A 30 -30.77 31.81 -12.12
N LEU A 31 -30.41 30.53 -12.13
CA LEU A 31 -29.94 29.85 -13.34
C LEU A 31 -31.11 29.64 -14.31
N LYS A 32 -31.00 30.24 -15.49
CA LYS A 32 -31.89 29.99 -16.63
C LYS A 32 -31.41 28.80 -17.43
N ASP A 33 -32.34 28.11 -18.08
CA ASP A 33 -32.05 27.03 -19.04
C ASP A 33 -31.34 25.79 -18.45
N VAL A 34 -31.49 25.57 -17.13
CA VAL A 34 -31.00 24.35 -16.46
C VAL A 34 -32.11 23.30 -16.31
N PRO A 35 -31.79 22.00 -16.42
CA PRO A 35 -32.78 20.92 -16.31
C PRO A 35 -33.50 20.90 -14.95
N PRO A 36 -34.81 20.60 -14.89
CA PRO A 36 -35.50 20.46 -13.61
C PRO A 36 -35.02 19.20 -12.86
N ILE A 37 -35.02 19.24 -11.53
CA ILE A 37 -34.69 18.09 -10.69
C ILE A 37 -35.82 17.06 -10.73
N LYS A 38 -35.46 15.79 -10.92
CA LYS A 38 -36.34 14.63 -10.71
C LYS A 38 -35.98 13.96 -9.39
N LYS A 39 -36.87 14.10 -8.40
CA LYS A 39 -36.68 13.50 -7.05
C LYS A 39 -36.43 11.99 -7.18
N ASN A 40 -35.31 11.57 -6.63
CA ASN A 40 -34.90 10.17 -6.54
C ASN A 40 -33.98 10.01 -5.31
N PRO A 41 -33.64 8.78 -4.89
CA PRO A 41 -32.83 8.57 -3.69
C PRO A 41 -31.44 9.23 -3.73
N ILE A 42 -30.82 9.39 -4.91
CA ILE A 42 -29.54 10.10 -5.02
C ILE A 42 -29.74 11.56 -4.65
N TRP A 43 -30.80 12.18 -5.17
CA TRP A 43 -31.12 13.57 -4.85
C TRP A 43 -31.40 13.79 -3.37
N GLU A 44 -32.14 12.86 -2.75
CA GLU A 44 -32.39 12.89 -1.30
C GLU A 44 -31.09 12.80 -0.50
N GLY A 45 -30.18 11.90 -0.90
CA GLY A 45 -28.86 11.77 -0.27
C GLY A 45 -28.02 13.05 -0.37
N ILE A 46 -27.94 13.63 -1.57
CA ILE A 46 -27.21 14.89 -1.81
C ILE A 46 -27.78 16.01 -0.95
N LEU A 47 -29.11 16.16 -0.91
CA LEU A 47 -29.74 17.29 -0.25
C LEU A 47 -29.73 17.19 1.28
N GLN A 48 -29.85 15.98 1.83
CA GLN A 48 -30.18 15.76 3.25
C GLN A 48 -29.02 15.20 4.10
N HIS A 49 -27.82 14.95 3.55
CA HIS A 49 -26.74 14.33 4.32
C HIS A 49 -26.01 15.28 5.29
N HIS A 50 -26.26 16.59 5.25
CA HIS A 50 -25.68 17.54 6.21
C HIS A 50 -26.65 17.87 7.36
N CYS A 51 -26.09 18.10 8.54
CA CYS A 51 -26.84 18.57 9.71
C CYS A 51 -26.04 19.65 10.45
N SER A 52 -25.80 20.80 9.79
CA SER A 52 -25.16 21.98 10.38
C SER A 52 -26.03 23.22 10.19
N LYS A 53 -25.73 24.32 10.90
CA LYS A 53 -26.50 25.57 10.83
C LYS A 53 -26.56 26.17 9.42
N ASP A 54 -25.56 25.87 8.57
CA ASP A 54 -25.40 26.48 7.24
C ASP A 54 -26.26 25.84 6.15
N PHE A 55 -26.89 24.70 6.44
CA PHE A 55 -27.75 23.95 5.51
C PHE A 55 -29.21 24.01 5.92
N LYS A 56 -30.13 24.16 4.96
CA LYS A 56 -31.58 24.19 5.25
C LYS A 56 -32.14 22.79 5.42
N GLU A 57 -31.69 21.88 4.57
CA GLU A 57 -32.12 20.48 4.57
C GLU A 57 -31.26 19.66 5.53
N TYR A 58 -31.84 18.59 6.08
CA TYR A 58 -31.24 17.73 7.09
C TYR A 58 -31.81 16.30 6.95
N PRO A 59 -31.22 15.29 7.60
CA PRO A 59 -31.68 13.91 7.49
C PRO A 59 -33.16 13.75 7.86
N LYS A 60 -33.95 13.14 6.98
CA LYS A 60 -35.40 12.91 7.19
C LYS A 60 -35.79 11.44 7.34
N ASN A 61 -34.81 10.54 7.30
CA ASN A 61 -35.02 9.11 7.45
C ASN A 61 -33.72 8.44 7.89
N PHE A 62 -33.80 7.17 8.28
CA PHE A 62 -32.64 6.43 8.76
C PHE A 62 -31.49 6.36 7.73
N LYS A 63 -31.81 6.25 6.43
CA LYS A 63 -30.79 6.16 5.37
C LYS A 63 -29.98 7.45 5.25
N THR A 64 -30.63 8.61 5.18
CA THR A 64 -29.95 9.91 5.10
C THR A 64 -29.22 10.24 6.40
N PHE A 65 -29.70 9.76 7.53
CA PHE A 65 -29.03 9.84 8.83
C PHE A 65 -27.73 9.04 8.86
N VAL A 66 -27.75 7.77 8.44
CA VAL A 66 -26.55 6.94 8.33
C VAL A 66 -25.56 7.53 7.34
N LEU A 67 -26.04 8.10 6.21
CA LEU A 67 -25.20 8.81 5.25
C LEU A 67 -24.50 10.02 5.90
N SER A 68 -25.20 10.80 6.72
CA SER A 68 -24.62 11.94 7.43
C SER A 68 -23.50 11.52 8.40
N ILE A 69 -23.69 10.42 9.13
CA ILE A 69 -22.64 9.87 10.00
C ILE A 69 -21.49 9.34 9.15
N ALA A 70 -21.76 8.59 8.08
CA ALA A 70 -20.75 8.00 7.22
C ALA A 70 -19.87 9.06 6.54
N ASP A 71 -20.46 10.14 6.03
CA ASP A 71 -19.77 11.31 5.49
C ASP A 71 -18.88 11.96 6.58
N SER A 72 -19.43 12.14 7.78
CA SER A 72 -18.67 12.69 8.91
C SER A 72 -17.48 11.81 9.32
N VAL A 73 -17.63 10.48 9.29
CA VAL A 73 -16.56 9.52 9.58
C VAL A 73 -15.53 9.52 8.46
N ALA A 74 -15.95 9.50 7.19
CA ALA A 74 -15.06 9.62 6.03
C ALA A 74 -14.25 10.92 6.05
N SER A 75 -14.90 12.05 6.37
CA SER A 75 -14.25 13.33 6.61
C SER A 75 -13.27 13.24 7.78
N ALA A 76 -13.62 12.66 8.92
CA ALA A 76 -12.69 12.47 10.04
C ALA A 76 -11.46 11.63 9.65
N THR A 77 -11.64 10.65 8.75
CA THR A 77 -10.55 9.86 8.16
C THR A 77 -9.75 10.60 7.09
N SER A 78 -10.10 11.85 6.83
CA SER A 78 -9.48 12.78 5.88
C SER A 78 -9.08 14.11 6.55
N ARG A 79 -9.38 14.28 7.84
CA ARG A 79 -9.04 15.50 8.58
C ARG A 79 -7.54 15.57 8.82
N HIS A 80 -6.99 16.64 8.28
CA HIS A 80 -5.58 16.94 8.21
C HIS A 80 -5.35 18.35 8.75
N ILE A 81 -4.10 18.81 8.77
CA ILE A 81 -3.77 20.12 9.31
C ILE A 81 -4.21 21.20 8.34
N GLU A 82 -5.16 22.00 8.78
CA GLU A 82 -5.59 23.20 8.10
C GLU A 82 -4.61 24.37 8.35
N VAL A 83 -4.07 24.94 7.26
CA VAL A 83 -3.28 26.18 7.29
C VAL A 83 -4.18 27.33 6.88
N LYS A 84 -4.60 28.14 7.86
CA LYS A 84 -5.47 29.30 7.64
C LYS A 84 -4.71 30.47 7.02
N GLY A 85 -5.42 31.27 6.23
CA GLY A 85 -4.89 32.49 5.59
C GLY A 85 -4.29 32.27 4.20
N GLU A 86 -4.18 31.02 3.75
CA GLU A 86 -3.72 30.64 2.41
C GLU A 86 -4.92 30.45 1.45
N PRO A 87 -4.74 30.65 0.12
CA PRO A 87 -5.81 30.48 -0.85
C PRO A 87 -6.24 29.00 -0.96
N PRO A 88 -7.53 28.73 -1.24
CA PRO A 88 -8.02 27.36 -1.40
C PRO A 88 -7.32 26.63 -2.54
N ARG A 89 -7.11 25.33 -2.35
CA ARG A 89 -6.41 24.40 -3.23
C ARG A 89 -7.40 23.36 -3.72
N TYR A 90 -8.04 23.62 -4.86
CA TYR A 90 -9.12 22.76 -5.36
C TYR A 90 -8.63 21.43 -5.94
N ASN A 91 -7.34 21.34 -6.30
CA ASN A 91 -6.73 20.12 -6.82
C ASN A 91 -5.96 19.36 -5.74
N ILE A 92 -5.98 18.02 -5.85
CA ILE A 92 -5.27 17.14 -4.93
C ILE A 92 -3.75 17.33 -5.00
N TYR A 93 -3.11 17.34 -3.83
CA TYR A 93 -1.67 17.23 -3.67
C TYR A 93 -1.30 15.81 -3.22
N LYS A 94 -1.00 14.92 -4.16
CA LYS A 94 -0.55 13.57 -3.83
C LYS A 94 0.87 13.63 -3.27
N LEU A 95 1.06 13.19 -2.03
CA LEU A 95 2.35 13.31 -1.33
C LEU A 95 3.52 12.64 -2.07
N TRP A 96 3.25 11.52 -2.75
CA TRP A 96 4.25 10.75 -3.51
C TRP A 96 4.44 11.24 -4.95
N ASN A 97 3.48 12.02 -5.47
CA ASN A 97 3.48 12.52 -6.84
C ASN A 97 2.77 13.89 -6.90
N PRO A 98 3.38 14.93 -6.32
CA PRO A 98 2.74 16.23 -6.22
C PRO A 98 2.61 16.87 -7.61
N PRO A 99 1.54 17.63 -7.88
CA PRO A 99 1.38 18.29 -9.17
C PRO A 99 2.43 19.39 -9.37
N ASP A 100 3.01 19.47 -10.58
CA ASP A 100 4.01 20.48 -10.93
C ASP A 100 3.45 21.92 -10.93
N SER A 101 2.14 22.07 -11.17
CA SER A 101 1.46 23.38 -11.25
C SER A 101 -0.06 23.24 -11.06
N ASN A 102 -0.77 24.38 -11.00
CA ASN A 102 -2.23 24.46 -11.00
C ASN A 102 -2.91 23.76 -9.82
N ILE A 103 -2.61 24.17 -8.59
CA ILE A 103 -3.29 23.62 -7.40
C ILE A 103 -4.61 24.34 -7.06
N HIS A 104 -4.80 25.55 -7.58
CA HIS A 104 -5.91 26.45 -7.23
C HIS A 104 -7.10 26.42 -8.21
N GLU A 105 -6.93 25.90 -9.42
CA GLU A 105 -7.99 25.96 -10.45
C GLU A 105 -8.31 24.56 -10.96
N LEU A 106 -9.47 24.03 -10.56
CA LEU A 106 -9.93 22.71 -11.01
C LEU A 106 -10.11 22.67 -12.52
N SER A 107 -10.67 23.74 -13.09
CA SER A 107 -10.98 23.86 -14.52
C SER A 107 -9.75 23.67 -15.43
N LYS A 108 -8.57 24.15 -15.01
CA LYS A 108 -7.32 23.97 -15.76
C LYS A 108 -6.88 22.51 -15.82
N VAL A 109 -7.08 21.75 -14.73
CA VAL A 109 -6.71 20.33 -14.64
C VAL A 109 -7.74 19.46 -15.35
N THR A 110 -9.02 19.76 -15.17
CA THR A 110 -10.12 18.96 -15.74
C THR A 110 -10.44 19.29 -17.19
N LYS A 111 -10.01 20.47 -17.66
CA LYS A 111 -10.39 21.07 -18.95
C LYS A 111 -11.89 21.27 -19.10
N GLU A 112 -12.59 21.49 -17.98
CA GLU A 112 -14.02 21.78 -17.95
C GLU A 112 -14.26 23.09 -17.23
N ASP A 113 -15.18 23.89 -17.74
CA ASP A 113 -15.67 25.06 -17.02
C ASP A 113 -16.71 24.63 -15.98
N THR A 114 -16.26 24.51 -14.72
CA THR A 114 -17.07 24.10 -13.57
C THR A 114 -18.18 25.10 -13.21
N SER A 115 -18.16 26.28 -13.82
CA SER A 115 -19.18 27.32 -13.67
C SER A 115 -20.22 27.31 -14.80
N SER A 116 -19.96 26.59 -15.90
CA SER A 116 -20.82 26.63 -17.08
C SER A 116 -22.16 25.92 -16.86
N ILE A 117 -23.23 26.49 -17.45
CA ILE A 117 -24.57 25.90 -17.48
C ILE A 117 -24.54 24.49 -18.08
N ASN A 118 -23.72 24.26 -19.11
CA ASN A 118 -23.57 22.95 -19.75
C ASN A 118 -23.01 21.90 -18.78
N TRP A 119 -22.02 22.27 -17.97
CA TRP A 119 -21.43 21.37 -16.97
C TRP A 119 -22.42 21.05 -15.84
N ILE A 120 -23.09 22.07 -15.32
CA ILE A 120 -24.14 21.93 -14.30
C ILE A 120 -25.28 21.05 -14.83
N GLY A 121 -25.75 21.32 -16.05
CA GLY A 121 -26.78 20.56 -16.74
C GLY A 121 -26.40 19.08 -16.90
N LYS A 122 -25.16 18.79 -17.30
CA LYS A 122 -24.63 17.42 -17.39
C LYS A 122 -24.72 16.67 -16.07
N ILE A 123 -24.37 17.30 -14.95
CA ILE A 123 -24.45 16.68 -13.61
C ILE A 123 -25.91 16.42 -13.22
N VAL A 124 -26.80 17.41 -13.41
CA VAL A 124 -28.22 17.30 -13.04
C VAL A 124 -28.93 16.24 -13.90
N GLU A 125 -28.71 16.23 -15.22
CA GLU A 125 -29.24 15.21 -16.12
C GLU A 125 -28.74 13.82 -15.76
N PHE A 126 -27.47 13.71 -15.38
CA PHE A 126 -26.91 12.45 -14.91
C PHE A 126 -27.64 11.97 -13.65
N ILE A 127 -27.77 12.80 -12.61
CA ILE A 127 -28.48 12.43 -11.38
C ILE A 127 -29.95 12.08 -11.65
N ASN A 128 -30.60 12.81 -12.56
CA ASN A 128 -31.99 12.59 -12.96
C ASN A 128 -32.22 11.22 -13.62
N LYS A 129 -31.19 10.59 -14.22
CA LYS A 129 -31.26 9.23 -14.77
C LYS A 129 -31.19 8.13 -13.70
N ASN A 130 -30.92 8.49 -12.45
CA ASN A 130 -30.67 7.55 -11.35
C ASN A 130 -29.61 6.46 -11.69
N PRO A 131 -28.40 6.85 -12.10
CA PRO A 131 -27.37 6.00 -12.71
C PRO A 131 -26.72 5.07 -11.70
N SER A 132 -26.15 3.96 -12.15
CA SER A 132 -25.36 3.06 -11.31
C SER A 132 -24.09 3.73 -10.76
N VAL A 133 -23.52 3.13 -9.71
CA VAL A 133 -22.25 3.58 -9.12
C VAL A 133 -21.10 3.45 -10.11
N ASP A 134 -21.11 2.41 -10.96
CA ASP A 134 -20.10 2.19 -11.98
C ASP A 134 -20.15 3.30 -13.04
N GLU A 135 -21.34 3.64 -13.55
CA GLU A 135 -21.52 4.76 -14.49
C GLU A 135 -21.04 6.10 -13.90
N PHE A 136 -21.23 6.33 -12.60
CA PHE A 136 -20.75 7.53 -11.93
C PHE A 136 -19.23 7.63 -11.93
N PHE A 137 -18.54 6.56 -11.56
CA PHE A 137 -17.09 6.54 -11.55
C PHE A 137 -16.49 6.50 -12.97
N GLU A 138 -17.18 5.91 -13.95
CA GLU A 138 -16.78 5.95 -15.35
C GLU A 138 -16.84 7.38 -15.91
N ILE A 139 -17.97 8.08 -15.71
CA ILE A 139 -18.19 9.41 -16.29
C ILE A 139 -17.45 10.49 -15.51
N PHE A 140 -17.53 10.44 -14.17
CA PHE A 140 -17.00 11.50 -13.31
C PHE A 140 -15.65 11.19 -12.67
N GLY A 141 -15.14 9.97 -12.80
CA GLY A 141 -13.98 9.49 -12.06
C GLY A 141 -12.72 10.34 -12.20
N LYS A 142 -12.38 10.76 -13.42
CA LYS A 142 -11.22 11.63 -13.65
C LYS A 142 -11.33 12.97 -12.93
N TYR A 143 -12.54 13.52 -12.81
CA TYR A 143 -12.80 14.80 -12.14
C TYR A 143 -12.75 14.64 -10.62
N LEU A 144 -13.32 13.54 -10.10
CA LEU A 144 -13.29 13.19 -8.68
C LEU A 144 -11.86 12.90 -8.18
N LYS A 145 -11.02 12.27 -9.01
CA LYS A 145 -9.60 12.02 -8.70
C LYS A 145 -8.79 13.32 -8.67
N ALA A 146 -9.14 14.32 -9.49
CA ALA A 146 -8.45 15.61 -9.52
C ALA A 146 -8.89 16.55 -8.39
N ARG A 147 -10.20 16.59 -8.10
CA ARG A 147 -10.80 17.45 -7.07
C ARG A 147 -10.42 16.95 -5.68
N THR A 148 -9.86 17.81 -4.84
CA THR A 148 -9.66 17.45 -3.43
C THR A 148 -10.98 17.48 -2.64
N GLU A 149 -11.09 16.68 -1.59
CA GLU A 149 -12.24 16.66 -0.69
C GLU A 149 -12.34 17.98 0.11
N ASP A 150 -11.24 18.41 0.73
CA ASP A 150 -11.10 19.65 1.48
C ASP A 150 -10.09 20.58 0.78
N ALA A 151 -10.58 21.72 0.30
CA ALA A 151 -9.74 22.70 -0.40
C ALA A 151 -8.82 23.50 0.53
N THR A 152 -8.91 23.30 1.85
CA THR A 152 -8.06 24.00 2.82
C THR A 152 -6.60 23.56 2.66
N PRO A 153 -5.65 24.51 2.55
CA PRO A 153 -4.23 24.19 2.44
C PRO A 153 -3.74 23.32 3.60
N GLY A 154 -3.04 22.24 3.26
CA GLY A 154 -2.58 21.24 4.23
C GLY A 154 -3.56 20.06 4.42
N SER A 155 -4.84 20.23 4.08
CA SER A 155 -5.85 19.16 4.03
C SER A 155 -6.12 18.61 2.62
N ASN A 156 -5.66 19.32 1.60
CA ASN A 156 -5.91 19.01 0.19
C ASN A 156 -5.11 17.79 -0.37
N ILE A 157 -4.88 16.76 0.45
CA ILE A 157 -4.11 15.55 0.12
C ILE A 157 -4.99 14.31 -0.10
N THR A 158 -6.31 14.48 -0.01
CA THR A 158 -7.32 13.44 -0.25
C THR A 158 -8.22 13.86 -1.42
N SER A 159 -8.50 12.93 -2.33
CA SER A 159 -9.40 13.20 -3.46
C SER A 159 -10.86 13.04 -3.05
N LEU A 160 -11.75 13.73 -3.77
CA LEU A 160 -13.18 13.54 -3.67
C LEU A 160 -13.57 12.11 -4.05
N TRP A 161 -12.84 11.48 -4.98
CA TRP A 161 -12.98 10.07 -5.32
C TRP A 161 -12.82 9.16 -4.10
N THR A 162 -11.75 9.34 -3.34
CA THR A 162 -11.47 8.53 -2.15
C THR A 162 -12.49 8.78 -1.05
N HIS A 163 -12.87 10.04 -0.83
CA HIS A 163 -13.96 10.38 0.10
C HIS A 163 -15.27 9.69 -0.25
N SER A 164 -15.68 9.72 -1.53
CA SER A 164 -16.89 9.03 -2.01
C SER A 164 -16.85 7.52 -1.75
N LYS A 165 -15.70 6.87 -2.02
CA LYS A 165 -15.52 5.43 -1.79
C LYS A 165 -15.55 5.07 -0.29
N LEU A 166 -14.86 5.85 0.55
CA LEU A 166 -14.85 5.65 2.00
C LEU A 166 -16.21 5.92 2.62
N THR A 167 -16.92 6.96 2.19
CA THR A 167 -18.28 7.25 2.65
C THR A 167 -19.22 6.09 2.37
N ALA A 168 -19.14 5.46 1.19
CA ALA A 168 -19.93 4.28 0.89
C ALA A 168 -19.54 3.07 1.73
N LEU A 169 -18.25 2.85 1.99
CA LEU A 169 -17.78 1.79 2.87
C LEU A 169 -18.34 1.98 4.29
N PHE A 170 -18.15 3.17 4.87
CA PHE A 170 -18.67 3.49 6.20
C PHE A 170 -20.19 3.48 6.26
N TYR A 171 -20.88 3.93 5.20
CA TYR A 171 -22.32 3.87 5.12
C TYR A 171 -22.80 2.42 5.24
N ASN A 172 -22.27 1.51 4.43
CA ASN A 172 -22.70 0.12 4.47
C ASN A 172 -22.32 -0.55 5.82
N PHE A 173 -21.13 -0.26 6.35
CA PHE A 173 -20.72 -0.74 7.67
C PHE A 173 -21.66 -0.26 8.79
N LEU A 174 -21.95 1.04 8.83
CA LEU A 174 -22.79 1.65 9.86
C LEU A 174 -24.25 1.23 9.72
N TYR A 175 -24.75 1.06 8.49
CA TYR A 175 -26.10 0.58 8.24
C TYR A 175 -26.32 -0.82 8.82
N ASP A 176 -25.29 -1.68 8.79
CA ASP A 176 -25.33 -3.02 9.37
C ASP A 176 -25.15 -3.03 10.89
N CYS A 177 -24.53 -2.00 11.47
CA CYS A 177 -24.12 -1.97 12.88
C CYS A 177 -24.99 -1.09 13.78
N LEU A 178 -25.55 0.00 13.26
CA LEU A 178 -26.35 0.93 14.04
C LEU A 178 -27.77 0.39 14.25
N GLU A 179 -28.34 0.69 15.42
CA GLU A 179 -29.72 0.38 15.70
C GLU A 179 -30.65 1.20 14.79
N ASN A 180 -31.59 0.51 14.13
CA ASN A 180 -32.54 1.14 13.23
C ASN A 180 -33.45 2.11 14.01
N VAL A 181 -33.36 3.40 13.67
CA VAL A 181 -34.28 4.42 14.17
C VAL A 181 -35.48 4.53 13.24
N SER A 182 -36.68 4.57 13.81
CA SER A 182 -37.93 4.68 13.05
C SER A 182 -37.97 5.96 12.23
N ASP A 183 -38.35 5.85 10.95
CA ASP A 183 -38.54 7.01 10.07
C ASP A 183 -39.55 8.03 10.65
N LYS A 184 -40.54 7.57 11.43
CA LYS A 184 -41.50 8.45 12.13
C LYS A 184 -40.85 9.40 13.13
N TRP A 185 -39.71 9.03 13.72
CA TRP A 185 -38.99 9.91 14.64
C TRP A 185 -38.43 11.12 13.88
N PHE A 186 -37.88 10.90 12.67
CA PHE A 186 -37.34 11.97 11.84
C PHE A 186 -38.42 12.94 11.32
N GLU A 187 -39.68 12.50 11.23
CA GLU A 187 -40.80 13.37 10.84
C GLU A 187 -41.15 14.41 11.92
N ILE A 188 -40.94 14.08 13.20
CA ILE A 188 -41.29 14.94 14.34
C ILE A 188 -40.09 15.60 15.01
N ALA A 189 -38.88 15.04 14.84
CA ALA A 189 -37.66 15.55 15.44
C ALA A 189 -37.23 16.86 14.79
N THR A 190 -36.78 17.78 15.62
CA THR A 190 -36.16 19.03 15.19
C THR A 190 -34.76 18.76 14.63
N LYS A 191 -34.27 19.71 13.82
CA LYS A 191 -32.92 19.66 13.27
C LYS A 191 -31.84 19.58 14.37
N ASP A 192 -32.03 20.30 15.47
CA ASP A 192 -31.08 20.30 16.58
C ASP A 192 -31.06 18.95 17.30
N GLU A 193 -32.22 18.32 17.52
CA GLU A 193 -32.31 16.96 18.09
C GLU A 193 -31.63 15.91 17.20
N ILE A 194 -31.79 16.02 15.88
CA ILE A 194 -31.12 15.14 14.90
C ILE A 194 -29.62 15.38 14.93
N GLY A 195 -29.17 16.64 14.92
CA GLY A 195 -27.76 17.00 15.00
C GLY A 195 -27.09 16.53 16.28
N ASP A 196 -27.76 16.68 17.42
CA ASP A 196 -27.32 16.16 18.71
C ASP A 196 -27.23 14.63 18.71
N TYR A 197 -28.18 13.95 18.06
CA TYR A 197 -28.13 12.50 17.96
C TYR A 197 -26.98 12.02 17.06
N ILE A 198 -26.73 12.67 15.92
CA ILE A 198 -25.57 12.38 15.07
C ILE A 198 -24.27 12.54 15.87
N ARG A 199 -24.15 13.63 16.64
CA ARG A 199 -22.98 13.88 17.49
C ARG A 199 -22.78 12.77 18.53
N ARG A 200 -23.82 12.43 19.30
CA ARG A 200 -23.76 11.33 20.28
C ARG A 200 -23.36 10.01 19.65
N VAL A 201 -23.96 9.64 18.51
CA VAL A 201 -23.61 8.39 17.82
C VAL A 201 -22.13 8.38 17.46
N ARG A 202 -21.57 9.49 16.99
CA ARG A 202 -20.14 9.58 16.64
C ARG A 202 -19.21 9.51 17.86
N GLU A 203 -19.54 10.22 18.93
CA GLU A 203 -18.69 10.36 20.12
C GLU A 203 -18.76 9.15 21.06
N GLU A 204 -19.93 8.53 21.18
CA GLU A 204 -20.16 7.44 22.15
C GLU A 204 -19.90 6.05 21.56
N ASN A 205 -19.98 5.89 20.22
CA ASN A 205 -19.74 4.59 19.60
C ASN A 205 -18.26 4.35 19.32
N LYS A 206 -17.85 3.11 19.57
CA LYS A 206 -16.51 2.61 19.31
C LYS A 206 -16.53 1.49 18.29
N ILE A 207 -15.44 1.38 17.56
CA ILE A 207 -15.19 0.36 16.54
C ILE A 207 -13.87 -0.34 16.81
N LYS A 208 -13.65 -1.49 16.18
CA LYS A 208 -12.34 -2.17 16.18
C LYS A 208 -11.70 -2.02 14.82
N ILE A 209 -10.48 -1.48 14.81
CA ILE A 209 -9.61 -1.54 13.64
C ILE A 209 -8.69 -2.74 13.82
N VAL A 210 -8.68 -3.63 12.82
CA VAL A 210 -7.93 -4.89 12.89
C VAL A 210 -7.04 -5.03 11.67
N LYS A 211 -5.74 -5.16 11.90
CA LYS A 211 -4.79 -5.61 10.88
C LYS A 211 -4.57 -7.10 11.06
N ILE A 212 -4.82 -7.90 10.02
CA ILE A 212 -4.50 -9.33 10.00
C ILE A 212 -3.40 -9.62 8.99
N ARG A 213 -2.49 -10.54 9.31
CA ARG A 213 -1.46 -11.08 8.43
C ARG A 213 -1.60 -12.59 8.36
N ILE A 214 -2.01 -13.08 7.19
CA ILE A 214 -2.12 -14.52 6.90
C ILE A 214 -0.71 -15.08 6.74
N ILE A 215 -0.42 -16.17 7.45
CA ILE A 215 0.87 -16.85 7.43
C ILE A 215 0.72 -18.19 6.71
N LEU A 216 1.60 -18.40 5.74
CA LEU A 216 1.71 -19.62 4.94
C LEU A 216 2.83 -20.49 5.54
N PRO A 217 2.54 -21.64 6.18
CA PRO A 217 3.60 -22.56 6.60
C PRO A 217 4.31 -23.28 5.46
N GLN A 218 3.64 -23.40 4.32
CA GLN A 218 4.12 -24.17 3.19
C GLN A 218 5.37 -23.52 2.61
N ARG A 219 6.40 -24.34 2.40
CA ARG A 219 7.64 -23.97 1.74
C ARG A 219 7.60 -24.51 0.31
N PRO A 220 7.21 -23.70 -0.69
CA PRO A 220 7.05 -24.19 -2.05
C PRO A 220 8.41 -24.56 -2.64
N VAL A 221 8.57 -25.81 -3.07
CA VAL A 221 9.82 -26.32 -3.67
C VAL A 221 9.67 -26.50 -5.18
N ARG A 222 8.48 -26.95 -5.61
CA ARG A 222 8.13 -27.24 -7.00
C ARG A 222 7.15 -26.21 -7.56
N ILE A 223 7.02 -26.16 -8.89
CA ILE A 223 6.06 -25.30 -9.58
C ILE A 223 4.62 -25.57 -9.10
N ARG A 224 4.24 -26.84 -8.93
CA ARG A 224 2.90 -27.21 -8.41
C ARG A 224 2.63 -26.72 -6.98
N ASP A 225 3.67 -26.40 -6.21
CA ASP A 225 3.49 -25.83 -4.87
C ASP A 225 3.09 -24.36 -4.91
N LEU A 226 3.35 -23.66 -6.03
CA LEU A 226 2.93 -22.27 -6.24
C LEU A 226 1.40 -22.12 -6.19
N ASN A 227 0.65 -23.21 -6.33
CA ASN A 227 -0.80 -23.26 -6.12
C ASN A 227 -1.21 -22.72 -4.74
N ILE A 228 -0.29 -22.68 -3.78
CA ILE A 228 -0.46 -22.01 -2.49
C ILE A 228 -0.92 -20.55 -2.63
N PHE A 229 -0.45 -19.84 -3.66
CA PHE A 229 -0.78 -18.44 -3.90
C PHE A 229 -2.22 -18.28 -4.41
N ASP A 230 -2.72 -19.23 -5.20
CA ASP A 230 -4.12 -19.23 -5.60
C ASP A 230 -5.04 -19.61 -4.45
N VAL A 231 -4.60 -20.51 -3.58
CA VAL A 231 -5.29 -20.81 -2.33
C VAL A 231 -5.37 -19.56 -1.44
N LEU A 232 -4.29 -18.77 -1.34
CA LEU A 232 -4.31 -17.48 -0.63
C LEU A 232 -5.32 -16.50 -1.26
N LYS A 233 -5.38 -16.40 -2.59
CA LYS A 233 -6.41 -15.59 -3.27
C LYS A 233 -7.82 -16.06 -2.93
N GLU A 234 -8.07 -17.37 -2.93
CA GLU A 234 -9.36 -17.96 -2.56
C GLU A 234 -9.74 -17.62 -1.13
N VAL A 235 -8.82 -17.77 -0.17
CA VAL A 235 -9.03 -17.39 1.24
C VAL A 235 -9.39 -15.90 1.36
N LYS A 236 -8.64 -15.00 0.69
CA LYS A 236 -8.95 -13.56 0.70
C LYS A 236 -10.33 -13.27 0.09
N LYS A 237 -10.70 -13.94 -1.01
CA LYS A 237 -12.03 -13.81 -1.63
C LYS A 237 -13.15 -14.30 -0.71
N GLU A 238 -12.95 -15.40 0.00
CA GLU A 238 -13.91 -15.91 0.99
C GLU A 238 -14.10 -14.92 2.15
N ILE A 239 -13.01 -14.30 2.64
CA ILE A 239 -13.08 -13.24 3.66
C ILE A 239 -13.85 -12.03 3.11
N LEU A 240 -13.49 -11.51 1.93
CA LEU A 240 -14.18 -10.38 1.31
C LEU A 240 -15.68 -10.65 1.09
N LYS A 241 -16.05 -11.89 0.76
CA LYS A 241 -17.46 -12.27 0.60
C LYS A 241 -18.20 -12.32 1.94
N LYS A 242 -17.57 -12.80 3.02
CA LYS A 242 -18.17 -12.88 4.36
C LYS A 242 -18.21 -11.51 5.06
N TYR A 243 -17.29 -10.62 4.70
CA TYR A 243 -17.07 -9.32 5.33
C TYR A 243 -17.00 -8.18 4.30
N PRO A 244 -18.02 -8.03 3.42
CA PRO A 244 -17.94 -7.14 2.25
C PRO A 244 -17.82 -5.67 2.61
N ASN A 245 -18.37 -5.26 3.76
CA ASN A 245 -18.40 -3.87 4.23
C ASN A 245 -17.32 -3.57 5.28
N ASN A 246 -16.48 -4.55 5.62
CA ASN A 246 -15.54 -4.45 6.74
C ASN A 246 -14.08 -4.42 6.29
N VAL A 247 -13.76 -4.79 5.05
CA VAL A 247 -12.36 -4.82 4.58
C VAL A 247 -12.03 -3.52 3.88
N ILE A 248 -11.09 -2.76 4.45
CA ILE A 248 -10.67 -1.45 3.95
C ILE A 248 -9.47 -1.57 3.00
N PHE A 249 -8.53 -2.47 3.31
CA PHE A 249 -7.31 -2.66 2.51
C PHE A 249 -7.01 -4.15 2.32
N VAL A 250 -6.52 -4.51 1.13
CA VAL A 250 -6.16 -5.88 0.75
C VAL A 250 -4.74 -5.88 0.18
N GLY A 251 -3.78 -6.36 0.97
CA GLY A 251 -2.39 -6.57 0.54
C GLY A 251 -2.14 -7.98 0.01
N PHE A 252 -0.86 -8.35 -0.12
CA PHE A 252 -0.44 -9.70 -0.53
C PHE A 252 -1.01 -10.76 0.43
N ASN A 253 -0.59 -10.72 1.69
CA ASN A 253 -1.05 -11.61 2.76
C ASN A 253 -1.59 -10.82 3.98
N GLU A 254 -1.78 -9.51 3.85
CA GLU A 254 -2.32 -8.65 4.91
C GLU A 254 -3.69 -8.11 4.53
N LEU A 255 -4.58 -7.95 5.51
CA LEU A 255 -5.87 -7.27 5.37
C LEU A 255 -6.05 -6.26 6.51
N LEU A 256 -6.66 -5.11 6.21
CA LEU A 256 -7.08 -4.13 7.22
C LEU A 256 -8.61 -4.11 7.28
N LEU A 257 -9.16 -4.24 8.49
CA LEU A 257 -10.59 -4.35 8.71
C LEU A 257 -11.11 -3.33 9.72
N ILE A 258 -12.38 -2.97 9.56
CA ILE A 258 -13.23 -2.31 10.54
C ILE A 258 -14.33 -3.28 11.00
N LEU A 259 -14.42 -3.53 12.31
CA LEU A 259 -15.38 -4.46 12.89
C LEU A 259 -16.16 -3.82 14.05
N PRO A 260 -17.42 -4.22 14.30
CA PRO A 260 -18.10 -3.84 15.53
C PRO A 260 -17.46 -4.56 16.73
N LEU A 261 -17.60 -3.98 17.93
CA LEU A 261 -16.91 -4.47 19.14
C LEU A 261 -17.21 -5.95 19.46
N ASN A 262 -18.45 -6.38 19.22
CA ASN A 262 -18.94 -7.73 19.51
C ASN A 262 -18.43 -8.79 18.51
N LYS A 263 -17.86 -8.40 17.36
CA LYS A 263 -17.43 -9.35 16.33
C LYS A 263 -16.15 -10.07 16.75
N LYS A 264 -16.15 -11.40 16.72
CA LYS A 264 -14.99 -12.20 17.11
C LYS A 264 -14.14 -12.59 15.90
N LEU A 265 -12.82 -12.42 16.00
CA LEU A 265 -11.89 -12.80 14.94
C LEU A 265 -11.78 -14.32 14.78
N GLU A 266 -12.12 -15.08 15.81
CA GLU A 266 -12.20 -16.54 15.76
C GLU A 266 -13.14 -17.04 14.65
N GLU A 267 -14.15 -16.26 14.26
CA GLU A 267 -15.05 -16.58 13.14
C GLU A 267 -14.36 -16.58 11.76
N MET A 268 -13.16 -16.01 11.66
CA MET A 268 -12.31 -16.08 10.46
C MET A 268 -11.38 -17.29 10.47
N ARG A 269 -11.21 -17.96 11.63
CA ARG A 269 -10.33 -19.13 11.76
C ARG A 269 -10.69 -20.22 10.76
N GLU A 270 -11.97 -20.54 10.62
CA GLU A 270 -12.42 -21.61 9.72
C GLU A 270 -12.03 -21.35 8.26
N ILE A 271 -12.15 -20.10 7.80
CA ILE A 271 -11.80 -19.72 6.42
C ILE A 271 -10.28 -19.86 6.20
N VAL A 272 -9.48 -19.31 7.13
CA VAL A 272 -8.02 -19.30 7.00
C VAL A 272 -7.40 -20.69 7.21
N SER A 273 -7.89 -21.44 8.21
CA SER A 273 -7.32 -22.75 8.58
C SER A 273 -7.68 -23.88 7.62
N LYS A 274 -8.63 -23.67 6.69
CA LYS A 274 -9.04 -24.64 5.66
C LYS A 274 -7.87 -25.27 4.90
N TYR A 275 -6.78 -24.53 4.72
CA TYR A 275 -5.58 -24.98 4.01
C TYR A 275 -4.34 -25.09 4.89
N GLY A 276 -4.54 -25.10 6.22
CA GLY A 276 -3.46 -25.12 7.21
C GLY A 276 -2.78 -23.77 7.43
N PHE A 277 -3.36 -22.67 6.96
CA PHE A 277 -2.84 -21.33 7.25
C PHE A 277 -3.27 -20.91 8.66
N TRP A 278 -2.58 -19.91 9.19
CA TRP A 278 -3.03 -19.17 10.36
C TRP A 278 -2.92 -17.68 10.08
N PHE A 279 -3.33 -16.85 11.02
CA PHE A 279 -3.08 -15.42 10.91
C PHE A 279 -2.64 -14.82 12.23
N GLU A 280 -1.77 -13.84 12.12
CA GLU A 280 -1.42 -12.91 13.18
C GLU A 280 -2.37 -11.72 13.07
N TYR A 281 -2.69 -11.08 14.19
CA TYR A 281 -3.51 -9.88 14.19
C TYR A 281 -3.07 -8.87 15.23
N VAL A 282 -3.35 -7.61 14.93
CA VAL A 282 -3.33 -6.48 15.85
C VAL A 282 -4.72 -5.84 15.78
N GLU A 283 -5.42 -5.75 16.90
CA GLU A 283 -6.69 -5.02 17.02
C GLU A 283 -6.55 -3.85 17.99
N ARG A 284 -7.18 -2.73 17.64
CA ARG A 284 -7.31 -1.54 18.50
C ARG A 284 -8.74 -1.03 18.48
N VAL A 285 -9.32 -0.83 19.65
CA VAL A 285 -10.62 -0.18 19.86
C VAL A 285 -10.44 1.33 19.74
N GLN A 286 -11.24 1.96 18.90
CA GLN A 286 -11.14 3.39 18.59
C GLN A 286 -12.52 4.03 18.55
N ASN A 287 -12.61 5.33 18.82
CA ASN A 287 -13.85 6.07 18.67
C ASN A 287 -14.21 6.21 17.18
N LEU A 288 -15.51 6.17 16.88
CA LEU A 288 -16.00 6.26 15.51
C LEU A 288 -15.70 7.61 14.86
N ASP A 289 -15.59 8.67 15.66
CA ASP A 289 -15.35 10.03 15.19
C ASP A 289 -13.89 10.34 14.84
N GLN A 290 -12.93 9.48 15.20
CA GLN A 290 -11.50 9.66 14.93
C GLN A 290 -10.76 8.33 14.66
N PRO A 291 -11.18 7.55 13.66
CA PRO A 291 -10.56 6.26 13.43
C PRO A 291 -9.19 6.44 12.76
N TYR A 292 -8.25 5.60 13.17
CA TYR A 292 -6.87 5.57 12.70
C TYR A 292 -6.52 4.23 12.05
N PRO A 293 -5.81 4.23 10.88
CA PRO A 293 -5.56 3.02 10.11
C PRO A 293 -4.54 2.06 10.72
N ASP A 294 -3.64 2.53 11.58
CA ASP A 294 -2.64 1.66 12.20
C ASP A 294 -3.05 1.26 13.62
N PRO A 295 -3.50 0.02 13.85
CA PRO A 295 -3.78 -0.44 15.19
C PRO A 295 -2.50 -0.55 16.05
N ASP A 296 -1.30 -0.58 15.46
CA ASP A 296 0.01 -0.61 16.15
C ASP A 296 0.66 0.78 16.27
N ARG A 297 -0.11 1.87 16.04
CA ARG A 297 0.37 3.28 16.00
C ARG A 297 1.28 3.63 17.18
N VAL A 298 0.87 3.33 18.40
CA VAL A 298 1.62 3.72 19.61
C VAL A 298 3.01 3.08 19.60
N MET A 299 3.09 1.78 19.33
CA MET A 299 4.35 1.06 19.19
C MET A 299 5.19 1.58 18.01
N ARG A 300 4.56 1.90 16.87
CA ARG A 300 5.25 2.50 15.73
C ARG A 300 5.87 3.85 16.09
N LEU A 301 5.14 4.72 16.78
CA LEU A 301 5.61 6.03 17.22
C LEU A 301 6.75 5.91 18.23
N ILE A 302 6.68 4.97 19.18
CA ILE A 302 7.78 4.66 20.11
C ILE A 302 9.04 4.30 19.30
N ASN A 303 8.92 3.37 18.35
CA ASN A 303 10.03 2.94 17.50
C ASN A 303 10.60 4.09 16.64
N LYS A 304 9.74 4.95 16.07
CA LYS A 304 10.14 6.13 15.29
C LYS A 304 10.93 7.12 16.16
N MET A 305 10.42 7.44 17.35
CA MET A 305 11.08 8.35 18.29
C MET A 305 12.43 7.79 18.78
N GLN A 306 12.52 6.50 19.07
CA GLN A 306 13.79 5.84 19.44
C GLN A 306 14.83 5.91 18.31
N LYS A 307 14.42 5.71 17.05
CA LYS A 307 15.29 5.89 15.88
C LYS A 307 15.80 7.33 15.78
N ILE A 308 14.93 8.33 16.00
CA ILE A 308 15.31 9.74 16.00
C ILE A 308 16.32 10.05 17.12
N GLN A 309 16.08 9.57 18.35
CA GLN A 309 17.03 9.72 19.46
C GLN A 309 18.40 9.13 19.11
N TYR A 310 18.41 7.92 18.55
CA TYR A 310 19.66 7.25 18.18
C TYR A 310 20.41 7.97 17.06
N LYS A 311 19.69 8.53 16.08
CA LYS A 311 20.27 9.38 15.02
C LYS A 311 20.90 10.65 15.63
N LYS A 312 20.16 11.38 16.47
CA LYS A 312 20.66 12.58 17.17
C LYS A 312 21.90 12.26 18.02
N PHE A 313 21.90 11.11 18.70
CA PHE A 313 23.06 10.64 19.47
C PHE A 313 24.28 10.42 18.58
N LYS A 314 24.13 9.68 17.47
CA LYS A 314 25.22 9.46 16.50
C LYS A 314 25.77 10.77 15.94
N GLU A 315 24.90 11.71 15.56
CA GLU A 315 25.29 13.02 15.03
C GLU A 315 26.05 13.87 16.06
N GLN A 316 25.61 13.88 17.31
CA GLN A 316 26.31 14.61 18.37
C GLN A 316 27.66 13.97 18.72
N ILE A 317 27.74 12.64 18.79
CA ILE A 317 28.99 11.91 19.03
C ILE A 317 29.99 12.10 17.90
N ALA A 318 29.52 12.15 16.65
CA ALA A 318 30.38 12.39 15.50
C ALA A 318 31.08 13.77 15.56
N LYS A 319 30.44 14.77 16.17
CA LYS A 319 31.01 16.11 16.40
C LYS A 319 32.05 16.15 17.52
N VAL A 320 32.17 15.10 18.34
CA VAL A 320 33.16 15.03 19.42
C VAL A 320 34.49 14.46 18.89
N PRO A 321 35.64 15.12 19.19
CA PRO A 321 36.97 14.59 18.89
C PRO A 321 37.19 13.17 19.43
N PRO A 322 37.83 12.26 18.67
CA PRO A 322 37.95 10.84 19.05
C PRO A 322 38.54 10.59 20.45
N ASP A 323 39.50 11.40 20.86
CA ASP A 323 40.17 11.36 22.17
C ASP A 323 39.24 11.72 23.35
N LYS A 324 38.14 12.45 23.09
CA LYS A 324 37.17 12.88 24.11
C LYS A 324 35.84 12.12 24.06
N ARG A 325 35.61 11.29 23.03
CA ARG A 325 34.33 10.59 22.82
C ARG A 325 33.88 9.79 24.04
N LYS A 326 34.77 8.98 24.63
CA LYS A 326 34.44 8.10 25.76
C LYS A 326 33.94 8.87 26.99
N LYS A 327 34.42 10.10 27.21
CA LYS A 327 34.02 10.95 28.34
C LYS A 327 32.75 11.78 28.02
N ALA A 328 32.57 12.20 26.78
CA ALA A 328 31.39 12.95 26.34
C ALA A 328 30.16 12.07 26.14
N GLU A 329 30.36 10.78 25.85
CA GLU A 329 29.30 9.84 25.51
C GLU A 329 28.21 9.75 26.57
N GLU A 330 28.58 9.65 27.84
CA GLU A 330 27.63 9.50 28.94
C GLU A 330 26.79 10.77 29.16
N GLY A 331 27.39 11.95 29.03
CA GLY A 331 26.67 13.22 29.11
C GLY A 331 25.69 13.42 27.95
N ILE A 332 26.11 13.09 26.72
CA ILE A 332 25.26 13.14 25.53
C ILE A 332 24.12 12.13 25.65
N ARG A 333 24.42 10.91 26.12
CA ARG A 333 23.44 9.84 26.32
C ARG A 333 22.37 10.27 27.32
N LYS A 334 22.76 10.79 28.49
CA LYS A 334 21.84 11.30 29.49
C LYS A 334 20.97 12.45 28.96
N THR A 335 21.56 13.34 28.18
CA THR A 335 20.83 14.48 27.60
C THR A 335 19.77 14.02 26.60
N ILE A 336 20.09 13.07 25.72
CA ILE A 336 19.20 12.64 24.63
C ILE A 336 18.16 11.62 25.11
N PHE A 337 18.59 10.60 25.85
CA PHE A 337 17.75 9.44 26.19
C PHE A 337 17.00 9.59 27.52
N GLU A 338 17.41 10.48 28.42
CA GLU A 338 16.71 10.67 29.70
C GLU A 338 16.02 12.04 29.80
N LYS A 339 16.66 13.11 29.28
CA LYS A 339 16.17 14.50 29.48
C LYS A 339 15.56 15.14 28.22
N GLY A 340 15.77 14.54 27.05
CA GLY A 340 15.33 15.08 25.77
C GLY A 340 13.81 15.14 25.62
N LYS A 341 13.32 15.99 24.71
CA LYS A 341 11.89 16.10 24.36
C LYS A 341 11.35 14.73 23.93
N GLU A 342 12.12 14.00 23.13
CA GLU A 342 11.78 12.66 22.65
C GLU A 342 11.71 11.63 23.78
N ALA A 343 12.56 11.73 24.80
CA ALA A 343 12.56 10.79 25.94
C ALA A 343 11.26 10.90 26.73
N LYS A 344 10.82 12.15 26.98
CA LYS A 344 9.52 12.43 27.62
C LYS A 344 8.36 11.91 26.79
N ARG A 345 8.38 12.17 25.48
CA ARG A 345 7.32 11.71 24.57
C ARG A 345 7.25 10.17 24.48
N ILE A 346 8.40 9.49 24.48
CA ILE A 346 8.45 8.03 24.53
C ILE A 346 7.85 7.50 25.84
N ALA A 347 8.13 8.14 26.98
CA ALA A 347 7.53 7.76 28.25
C ALA A 347 6.00 7.90 28.23
N GLU A 348 5.47 9.03 27.73
CA GLU A 348 4.02 9.25 27.55
C GLU A 348 3.38 8.18 26.65
N LEU A 349 4.03 7.82 25.54
CA LEU A 349 3.53 6.78 24.63
C LEU A 349 3.56 5.39 25.27
N TRP A 350 4.56 5.10 26.12
CA TRP A 350 4.56 3.87 26.90
C TRP A 350 3.42 3.85 27.91
N ASP A 351 3.14 4.95 28.60
CA ASP A 351 2.01 5.05 29.53
C ASP A 351 0.68 4.84 28.78
N GLU A 352 0.50 5.46 27.61
CA GLU A 352 -0.64 5.22 26.70
C GLU A 352 -0.75 3.72 26.36
N TYR A 353 0.34 3.09 25.92
CA TYR A 353 0.36 1.68 25.54
C TYR A 353 -0.03 0.75 26.70
N HIS A 354 0.51 0.97 27.90
CA HIS A 354 0.18 0.15 29.07
C HIS A 354 -1.27 0.33 29.50
N HIS A 355 -1.81 1.56 29.42
CA HIS A 355 -3.22 1.83 29.66
C HIS A 355 -4.13 1.10 28.64
N GLU A 356 -3.78 1.13 27.35
CA GLU A 356 -4.55 0.42 26.33
C GLU A 356 -4.54 -1.10 26.53
N LEU A 357 -3.43 -1.65 27.01
CA LEU A 357 -3.34 -3.07 27.39
C LEU A 357 -4.21 -3.40 28.61
N SER A 358 -4.18 -2.57 29.66
CA SER A 358 -4.97 -2.81 30.88
C SER A 358 -6.47 -2.74 30.62
N GLU A 359 -6.89 -1.78 29.81
CA GLU A 359 -8.29 -1.58 29.40
C GLU A 359 -8.73 -2.51 28.27
N LYS A 360 -7.86 -3.40 27.78
CA LYS A 360 -8.11 -4.31 26.65
C LYS A 360 -8.56 -3.58 25.37
N LEU A 361 -8.09 -2.35 25.19
CA LEU A 361 -8.31 -1.53 24.00
C LEU A 361 -7.34 -1.91 22.88
N TYR A 362 -6.19 -2.49 23.22
CA TYR A 362 -5.21 -3.01 22.26
C TYR A 362 -4.96 -4.50 22.51
N LYS A 363 -4.88 -5.28 21.43
CA LYS A 363 -4.51 -6.70 21.51
C LYS A 363 -3.72 -7.12 20.27
N LYS A 364 -2.63 -7.84 20.51
CA LYS A 364 -1.78 -8.46 19.48
C LYS A 364 -1.63 -9.94 19.79
N SER A 365 -1.97 -10.81 18.84
CA SER A 365 -1.96 -12.25 19.03
C SER A 365 -1.98 -12.99 17.70
N SER A 366 -1.92 -14.32 17.75
CA SER A 366 -2.09 -15.22 16.61
C SER A 366 -3.33 -16.10 16.79
N ILE A 367 -4.00 -16.45 15.69
CA ILE A 367 -5.06 -17.45 15.65
C ILE A 367 -4.59 -18.59 14.77
N TYR A 368 -4.10 -19.64 15.40
CA TYR A 368 -3.60 -20.84 14.74
C TYR A 368 -4.74 -21.67 14.14
N ALA A 369 -4.40 -22.46 13.11
CA ALA A 369 -5.20 -23.63 12.75
C ALA A 369 -5.27 -24.60 13.95
N ASN A 370 -6.19 -25.57 13.89
CA ASN A 370 -6.23 -26.64 14.89
C ASN A 370 -4.97 -27.51 14.71
N LEU A 371 -3.90 -27.14 15.41
CA LEU A 371 -2.63 -27.86 15.42
C LEU A 371 -2.74 -29.02 16.43
N PRO A 372 -2.24 -30.21 16.10
CA PRO A 372 -2.19 -31.31 17.05
C PRO A 372 -1.16 -31.02 18.14
N ASP A 373 -1.43 -31.47 19.36
CA ASP A 373 -0.50 -31.32 20.51
C ASP A 373 0.85 -32.02 20.27
N GLN A 374 0.84 -33.10 19.48
CA GLN A 374 2.05 -33.83 19.07
C GLN A 374 1.99 -34.18 17.58
N ILE A 375 3.10 -33.93 16.87
CA ILE A 375 3.26 -34.32 15.47
C ILE A 375 4.11 -35.60 15.44
N ASN A 376 3.44 -36.73 15.23
CA ASN A 376 4.13 -38.02 15.08
C ASN A 376 4.69 -38.16 13.65
N PRO A 377 5.92 -38.70 13.48
CA PRO A 377 6.46 -39.03 12.17
C PRO A 377 5.57 -40.00 11.37
N PRO A 378 5.67 -40.00 10.02
CA PRO A 378 6.45 -39.06 9.20
C PRO A 378 5.85 -37.64 9.23
N ILE A 379 6.70 -36.62 9.20
CA ILE A 379 6.27 -35.21 9.19
C ILE A 379 6.06 -34.76 7.75
N CYS A 380 5.06 -33.92 7.49
CA CYS A 380 4.84 -33.32 6.17
C CYS A 380 6.06 -32.50 5.73
N GLU A 381 6.64 -32.83 4.58
CA GLU A 381 7.87 -32.20 4.09
C GLU A 381 7.68 -30.75 3.62
N ILE A 382 6.45 -30.37 3.21
CA ILE A 382 6.15 -29.00 2.74
C ILE A 382 5.84 -28.03 3.88
N CYS A 383 4.96 -28.42 4.83
CA CYS A 383 4.52 -27.50 5.89
C CYS A 383 5.25 -27.72 7.22
N GLN A 384 5.77 -28.93 7.47
CA GLN A 384 6.41 -29.32 8.74
C GLN A 384 5.54 -29.14 10.01
N LEU A 385 4.23 -28.90 9.85
CA LEU A 385 3.28 -28.63 10.95
C LEU A 385 2.21 -29.72 11.12
N SER A 386 2.32 -30.83 10.40
CA SER A 386 1.33 -31.92 10.47
C SER A 386 1.98 -33.25 10.15
N ARG A 387 1.39 -34.33 10.68
CA ARG A 387 1.75 -35.69 10.27
C ARG A 387 1.43 -35.86 8.79
N ALA A 388 2.39 -36.42 8.05
CA ALA A 388 2.15 -36.88 6.70
C ALA A 388 1.30 -38.14 6.73
N THR A 389 0.19 -38.10 6.01
CA THR A 389 -0.72 -39.25 5.84
C THR A 389 -0.69 -39.76 4.40
N GLU A 390 -0.05 -39.02 3.52
CA GLU A 390 -0.03 -39.29 2.09
C GLU A 390 1.41 -39.34 1.58
N LYS A 391 1.60 -40.06 0.47
CA LYS A 391 2.85 -40.06 -0.27
C LYS A 391 2.63 -39.44 -1.64
N TRP A 392 3.54 -38.58 -2.05
CA TRP A 392 3.64 -38.09 -3.40
C TRP A 392 4.87 -38.71 -4.06
N ILE A 393 4.68 -39.35 -5.21
CA ILE A 393 5.77 -39.91 -5.99
C ILE A 393 5.95 -39.00 -7.20
N ASP A 394 7.16 -38.48 -7.33
CA ASP A 394 7.52 -37.73 -8.53
C ASP A 394 7.85 -38.67 -9.67
N GLU A 395 7.09 -38.58 -10.76
CA GLU A 395 7.22 -39.50 -11.90
C GLU A 395 8.56 -39.33 -12.64
N GLU A 396 9.16 -38.12 -12.63
CA GLU A 396 10.44 -37.83 -13.32
C GLU A 396 11.66 -38.30 -12.50
N SER A 397 11.70 -37.99 -11.20
CA SER A 397 12.86 -38.30 -10.34
C SER A 397 12.72 -39.58 -9.51
N GLY A 398 11.51 -40.15 -9.40
CA GLY A 398 11.21 -41.26 -8.49
C GLY A 398 11.24 -40.89 -7.00
N ILE A 399 11.45 -39.61 -6.65
CA ILE A 399 11.50 -39.14 -5.27
C ILE A 399 10.12 -39.29 -4.62
N VAL A 400 10.10 -39.87 -3.41
CA VAL A 400 8.89 -40.04 -2.62
C VAL A 400 8.87 -39.01 -1.48
N GLU A 401 7.91 -38.10 -1.51
CA GLU A 401 7.71 -37.07 -0.50
C GLU A 401 6.52 -37.44 0.41
N ASN A 402 6.68 -37.27 1.73
CA ASN A 402 5.62 -37.48 2.70
C ASN A 402 4.84 -36.18 2.92
N LEU A 403 3.55 -36.16 2.56
CA LEU A 403 2.70 -34.97 2.61
C LEU A 403 1.49 -35.15 3.53
N CYS A 404 1.04 -34.06 4.16
CA CYS A 404 -0.27 -34.03 4.79
C CYS A 404 -1.38 -33.81 3.75
N LYS A 405 -2.63 -34.10 4.11
CA LYS A 405 -3.80 -33.95 3.22
C LYS A 405 -3.91 -32.56 2.60
N ASN A 406 -3.68 -31.50 3.38
CA ASN A 406 -3.79 -30.12 2.89
C ASN A 406 -2.71 -29.80 1.85
N CYS A 407 -1.45 -30.14 2.13
CA CYS A 407 -0.34 -29.92 1.20
C CYS A 407 -0.50 -30.76 -0.08
N LEU A 408 -0.94 -32.01 0.04
CA LEU A 408 -1.25 -32.84 -1.13
C LEU A 408 -2.40 -32.23 -1.94
N HIS A 409 -3.47 -31.77 -1.28
CA HIS A 409 -4.61 -31.13 -1.95
C HIS A 409 -4.19 -29.89 -2.73
N ILE A 410 -3.36 -29.03 -2.14
CA ILE A 410 -2.79 -27.86 -2.81
C ILE A 410 -2.01 -28.28 -4.06
N ARG A 411 -1.17 -29.32 -3.95
CA ARG A 411 -0.38 -29.84 -5.08
C ARG A 411 -1.24 -30.51 -6.16
N LYS A 412 -2.31 -31.22 -5.78
CA LYS A 412 -3.23 -31.93 -6.69
C LYS A 412 -4.21 -31.02 -7.45
N ARG A 413 -4.29 -29.74 -7.13
CA ARG A 413 -5.15 -28.77 -7.84
C ARG A 413 -4.79 -28.56 -9.32
N GLY A 414 -3.79 -29.27 -9.86
CA GLY A 414 -3.22 -29.08 -11.19
C GLY A 414 -2.33 -27.84 -11.22
N SER A 415 -1.47 -27.69 -12.22
CA SER A 415 -0.73 -26.43 -12.36
C SER A 415 -1.67 -25.36 -12.90
N LYS A 416 -2.00 -24.38 -12.06
CA LYS A 416 -2.67 -23.16 -12.52
C LYS A 416 -1.72 -22.20 -13.24
N PHE A 417 -0.45 -22.60 -13.43
CA PHE A 417 0.58 -21.85 -14.10
C PHE A 417 1.03 -22.61 -15.36
N PRO A 418 0.17 -22.71 -16.39
CA PRO A 418 0.41 -23.56 -17.55
C PRO A 418 1.71 -23.21 -18.27
N LYS A 419 2.09 -21.93 -18.29
CA LYS A 419 3.35 -21.49 -18.89
C LYS A 419 4.56 -21.99 -18.12
N LEU A 420 4.52 -22.00 -16.79
CA LEU A 420 5.62 -22.55 -15.99
C LEU A 420 5.76 -24.06 -16.23
N ASP A 421 4.66 -24.81 -16.32
CA ASP A 421 4.70 -26.23 -16.67
C ASP A 421 5.22 -26.49 -18.08
N GLU A 422 4.80 -25.68 -19.06
CA GLU A 422 5.31 -25.72 -20.44
C GLU A 422 6.83 -25.49 -20.45
N TRP A 423 7.29 -24.43 -19.77
CA TRP A 423 8.70 -24.09 -19.71
C TRP A 423 9.53 -25.14 -18.95
N GLU A 424 8.96 -25.83 -17.96
CA GLU A 424 9.65 -26.90 -17.22
C GLU A 424 9.92 -28.10 -18.15
N LYS A 425 8.90 -28.49 -18.92
CA LYS A 425 8.98 -29.56 -19.92
C LYS A 425 9.92 -29.22 -21.07
N GLU A 426 9.92 -27.98 -21.51
CA GLU A 426 10.85 -27.47 -22.52
C GLU A 426 12.30 -27.35 -22.01
N GLY A 427 12.51 -27.45 -20.68
CA GLY A 427 13.82 -27.27 -20.08
C GLY A 427 14.32 -25.84 -20.15
N ALA A 428 13.45 -24.86 -19.90
CA ALA A 428 13.82 -23.44 -19.99
C ALA A 428 15.03 -23.10 -19.11
N ASP A 429 16.10 -22.66 -19.77
CA ASP A 429 17.39 -22.39 -19.10
C ASP A 429 17.34 -21.24 -18.09
N ARG A 430 16.46 -20.26 -18.32
CA ARG A 430 16.43 -19.01 -17.56
C ARG A 430 15.01 -18.47 -17.40
N ILE A 431 14.65 -18.21 -16.15
CA ILE A 431 13.41 -17.58 -15.74
C ILE A 431 13.74 -16.43 -14.79
N LEU A 432 13.08 -15.31 -15.00
CA LEU A 432 13.01 -14.19 -14.06
C LEU A 432 11.77 -14.31 -13.20
N TRP A 433 11.95 -14.46 -11.90
CA TRP A 433 10.92 -14.31 -10.90
C TRP A 433 10.93 -12.85 -10.42
N ILE A 434 9.86 -12.11 -10.66
CA ILE A 434 9.81 -10.66 -10.44
C ILE A 434 8.69 -10.34 -9.46
N ARG A 435 9.05 -9.86 -8.27
CA ARG A 435 8.09 -9.48 -7.23
C ARG A 435 8.26 -8.01 -6.85
N ILE A 436 7.14 -7.31 -6.69
CA ILE A 436 7.10 -5.95 -6.13
C ILE A 436 6.51 -6.03 -4.73
N GLY A 437 7.32 -5.81 -3.70
CA GLY A 437 6.87 -5.78 -2.31
C GLY A 437 6.41 -4.40 -1.88
N LEU A 438 5.42 -4.35 -0.99
CA LEU A 438 5.01 -3.15 -0.27
C LEU A 438 5.04 -3.42 1.24
N ASP A 439 5.84 -2.65 1.99
CA ASP A 439 5.79 -2.65 3.46
C ASP A 439 4.87 -1.52 3.94
N ILE A 440 3.70 -1.88 4.48
CA ILE A 440 2.70 -0.91 4.94
C ILE A 440 3.22 -0.07 6.12
N ASN A 441 4.01 -0.66 7.01
CA ASN A 441 4.52 0.07 8.17
C ASN A 441 5.58 1.09 7.73
N GLU A 442 6.45 0.71 6.80
CA GLU A 442 7.38 1.63 6.16
C GLU A 442 6.64 2.71 5.36
N LEU A 443 5.60 2.34 4.60
CA LEU A 443 4.76 3.26 3.84
C LEU A 443 4.19 4.38 4.72
N ILE A 444 3.58 4.06 5.86
CA ILE A 444 2.99 5.10 6.71
C ILE A 444 4.06 6.09 7.20
N ASN A 445 5.25 5.61 7.58
CA ASN A 445 6.34 6.49 8.00
C ASN A 445 6.80 7.40 6.85
N VAL A 446 6.96 6.84 5.65
CA VAL A 446 7.37 7.60 4.46
C VAL A 446 6.33 8.67 4.11
N LEU A 447 5.05 8.32 4.13
CA LEU A 447 3.97 9.26 3.87
C LEU A 447 3.90 10.37 4.93
N GLU A 448 4.10 10.05 6.22
CA GLU A 448 4.18 11.06 7.28
C GLU A 448 5.33 12.04 7.04
N ASP A 449 6.50 11.54 6.61
CA ASP A 449 7.67 12.37 6.37
C ASP A 449 7.44 13.29 5.13
N LEU A 450 6.84 12.77 4.05
CA LEU A 450 6.43 13.57 2.90
C LEU A 450 5.35 14.60 3.25
N TYR A 451 4.42 14.23 4.13
CA TYR A 451 3.40 15.17 4.61
C TYR A 451 4.02 16.27 5.47
N ALA A 452 4.97 15.93 6.34
CA ALA A 452 5.70 16.92 7.13
C ALA A 452 6.47 17.90 6.23
N GLU A 453 7.08 17.42 5.14
CA GLU A 453 7.71 18.28 4.14
C GLU A 453 6.70 19.23 3.47
N TYR A 454 5.55 18.70 3.07
CA TYR A 454 4.48 19.52 2.50
C TYR A 454 4.03 20.62 3.48
N LEU A 455 3.76 20.29 4.74
CA LEU A 455 3.37 21.25 5.77
C LEU A 455 4.47 22.28 6.04
N ARG A 456 5.73 21.88 5.98
CA ARG A 456 6.88 22.81 6.10
C ARG A 456 6.87 23.83 4.97
N SER A 457 6.55 23.40 3.74
CA SER A 457 6.41 24.30 2.59
C SER A 457 5.28 25.33 2.77
N LEU A 458 4.30 25.04 3.64
CA LEU A 458 3.20 25.94 4.03
C LEU A 458 3.52 26.79 5.28
N GLY A 459 4.75 26.75 5.79
CA GLY A 459 5.17 27.53 6.96
C GLY A 459 4.72 26.95 8.31
N VAL A 460 4.25 25.70 8.35
CA VAL A 460 3.90 25.05 9.62
C VAL A 460 5.16 24.79 10.46
N ARG A 461 5.12 25.19 11.73
CA ARG A 461 6.19 24.91 12.71
C ARG A 461 6.10 23.48 13.22
N GLU A 462 7.26 22.84 13.40
CA GLU A 462 7.39 21.45 13.90
C GLU A 462 6.43 20.46 13.20
N PRO A 463 6.40 20.41 11.85
CA PRO A 463 5.43 19.61 11.12
C PRO A 463 5.55 18.11 11.39
N GLU A 464 6.73 17.61 11.80
CA GLU A 464 6.97 16.21 12.14
C GLU A 464 6.17 15.73 13.36
N GLU A 465 5.75 16.64 14.24
CA GLU A 465 4.93 16.31 15.42
C GLU A 465 3.44 16.31 15.11
N ARG A 466 3.06 16.84 13.94
CA ARG A 466 1.68 17.05 13.56
C ARG A 466 1.27 16.20 12.36
N ALA A 467 2.20 15.89 11.47
CA ALA A 467 1.97 15.11 10.26
C ALA A 467 1.49 13.72 10.62
N GLU A 468 0.20 13.46 10.34
CA GLU A 468 -0.45 12.20 10.65
C GLU A 468 -1.23 11.72 9.43
N ILE A 469 -0.89 10.51 8.98
CA ILE A 469 -1.52 9.85 7.83
C ILE A 469 -2.77 9.11 8.26
N ARG A 470 -3.89 9.41 7.60
CA ARG A 470 -5.21 8.85 7.87
C ARG A 470 -5.59 7.80 6.81
N PHE A 471 -6.74 7.13 6.97
CA PHE A 471 -7.20 6.10 6.03
C PHE A 471 -7.30 6.60 4.60
N SER A 472 -7.81 7.83 4.40
CA SER A 472 -7.98 8.41 3.08
C SER A 472 -6.69 8.46 2.28
N VAL A 473 -5.60 8.95 2.86
CA VAL A 473 -4.30 9.01 2.17
C VAL A 473 -3.76 7.62 1.86
N LEU A 474 -3.97 6.63 2.74
CA LEU A 474 -3.59 5.23 2.46
C LEU A 474 -4.42 4.61 1.34
N SER A 475 -5.73 4.87 1.30
CA SER A 475 -6.59 4.44 0.21
C SER A 475 -6.20 5.10 -1.11
N GLU A 476 -5.91 6.41 -1.08
CA GLU A 476 -5.42 7.16 -2.23
C GLU A 476 -4.13 6.54 -2.79
N PHE A 477 -3.19 6.17 -1.93
CA PHE A 477 -1.97 5.46 -2.32
C PHE A 477 -2.26 4.06 -2.88
N ASP A 478 -3.14 3.29 -2.25
CA ASP A 478 -3.49 1.93 -2.70
C ASP A 478 -4.06 1.91 -4.13
N TRP A 479 -4.85 2.93 -4.49
CA TRP A 479 -5.37 3.06 -5.85
C TRP A 479 -4.24 3.26 -6.86
N ASP A 480 -3.32 4.19 -6.59
CA ASP A 480 -2.17 4.45 -7.45
C ASP A 480 -1.22 3.25 -7.49
N TYR A 481 -1.05 2.54 -6.38
CA TYR A 481 -0.22 1.33 -6.32
C TYR A 481 -0.79 0.19 -7.17
N LYS A 482 -2.11 -0.03 -7.16
CA LYS A 482 -2.76 -1.02 -8.03
C LYS A 482 -2.65 -0.65 -9.51
N GLU A 483 -2.80 0.62 -9.84
CA GLU A 483 -2.63 1.12 -11.20
C GLU A 483 -1.17 0.97 -11.67
N PHE A 484 -0.21 1.28 -10.79
CA PHE A 484 1.21 1.03 -11.00
C PHE A 484 1.51 -0.46 -11.29
N LEU A 485 0.99 -1.39 -10.48
CA LEU A 485 1.18 -2.83 -10.68
C LEU A 485 0.59 -3.31 -12.02
N SER A 486 -0.61 -2.83 -12.40
CA SER A 486 -1.21 -3.17 -13.70
C SER A 486 -0.37 -2.64 -14.85
N LYS A 487 0.07 -1.37 -14.78
CA LYS A 487 0.89 -0.76 -15.83
C LYS A 487 2.24 -1.46 -15.97
N PHE A 488 2.85 -1.84 -14.84
CA PHE A 488 4.07 -2.64 -14.83
C PHE A 488 3.87 -4.00 -15.49
N ARG A 489 2.82 -4.73 -15.12
CA ARG A 489 2.45 -6.00 -15.75
C ARG A 489 2.31 -5.85 -17.26
N ASP A 490 1.53 -4.87 -17.71
CA ASP A 490 1.22 -4.69 -19.13
C ASP A 490 2.49 -4.37 -19.93
N LYS A 491 3.38 -3.52 -19.39
CA LYS A 491 4.67 -3.23 -20.03
C LYS A 491 5.62 -4.42 -20.07
N ILE A 492 5.60 -5.29 -19.06
CA ILE A 492 6.36 -6.54 -19.08
C ILE A 492 5.80 -7.48 -20.15
N LEU A 493 4.48 -7.64 -20.22
CA LEU A 493 3.81 -8.46 -21.23
C LEU A 493 4.14 -7.98 -22.66
N ASP A 494 4.07 -6.68 -22.90
CA ASP A 494 4.43 -6.04 -24.18
C ASP A 494 5.89 -6.31 -24.58
N SER A 495 6.80 -6.43 -23.60
CA SER A 495 8.24 -6.53 -23.84
C SER A 495 8.74 -7.96 -24.06
N PHE A 496 8.02 -8.98 -23.55
CA PHE A 496 8.50 -10.36 -23.50
C PHE A 496 7.70 -11.37 -24.32
N GLU A 497 6.64 -10.94 -25.03
CA GLU A 497 5.67 -11.80 -25.70
C GLU A 497 4.82 -12.62 -24.71
N GLU A 498 3.55 -12.83 -25.03
CA GLU A 498 2.59 -13.53 -24.16
C GLU A 498 3.02 -14.96 -23.80
N ASN A 499 3.73 -15.64 -24.70
CA ASN A 499 4.22 -17.00 -24.45
C ASN A 499 5.36 -17.11 -23.44
N ASN A 500 6.05 -16.00 -23.14
CA ASN A 500 7.14 -15.97 -22.15
C ASN A 500 6.73 -15.27 -20.85
N PHE A 501 5.43 -15.03 -20.63
CA PHE A 501 4.92 -14.36 -19.45
C PHE A 501 3.95 -15.25 -18.65
N GLN A 502 4.08 -15.25 -17.33
CA GLN A 502 3.13 -15.88 -16.41
C GLN A 502 2.84 -14.96 -15.23
N GLN A 503 1.57 -14.58 -15.05
CA GLN A 503 1.12 -13.94 -13.82
C GLN A 503 1.00 -14.98 -12.70
N ILE A 504 1.57 -14.68 -11.52
CA ILE A 504 1.42 -15.50 -10.32
C ILE A 504 0.45 -14.81 -9.34
N LEU A 505 0.71 -13.54 -9.01
CA LEU A 505 -0.11 -12.65 -8.16
C LEU A 505 -0.04 -11.24 -8.74
N GLU A 506 -0.93 -10.31 -8.38
CA GLU A 506 -0.89 -8.92 -8.88
C GLU A 506 0.50 -8.27 -8.77
N ASP A 507 1.24 -8.59 -7.72
CA ASP A 507 2.58 -8.10 -7.41
C ASP A 507 3.71 -9.08 -7.75
N PHE A 508 3.42 -10.22 -8.39
CA PHE A 508 4.38 -11.29 -8.66
C PHE A 508 4.18 -11.93 -10.03
N VAL A 509 5.20 -11.86 -10.89
CA VAL A 509 5.20 -12.44 -12.24
C VAL A 509 6.44 -13.30 -12.48
N ALA A 510 6.36 -14.21 -13.44
CA ALA A 510 7.48 -14.95 -13.97
C ALA A 510 7.64 -14.71 -15.47
N VAL A 511 8.88 -14.57 -15.93
CA VAL A 511 9.20 -14.32 -17.34
C VAL A 511 10.30 -15.28 -17.81
N LYS A 512 10.06 -16.00 -18.91
CA LYS A 512 11.09 -16.80 -19.58
C LYS A 512 11.97 -15.89 -20.42
N ILE A 513 13.29 -15.96 -20.24
CA ILE A 513 14.23 -15.06 -20.92
C ILE A 513 15.30 -15.82 -21.70
N LYS A 514 15.81 -15.20 -22.75
CA LYS A 514 16.91 -15.77 -23.56
C LYS A 514 18.25 -15.17 -23.15
N SER A 515 18.28 -13.89 -22.79
CA SER A 515 19.50 -13.17 -22.42
C SER A 515 19.44 -12.69 -20.98
N LEU A 516 20.55 -12.74 -20.25
CA LEU A 516 20.62 -12.11 -18.93
C LEU A 516 20.43 -10.58 -19.01
N LYS A 517 20.65 -9.98 -20.18
CA LYS A 517 20.39 -8.55 -20.41
C LYS A 517 18.92 -8.18 -20.26
N ASP A 518 18.02 -9.17 -20.38
CA ASP A 518 16.58 -8.99 -20.16
C ASP A 518 16.26 -8.56 -18.73
N VAL A 519 17.14 -8.85 -17.76
CA VAL A 519 17.07 -8.28 -16.40
C VAL A 519 17.04 -6.75 -16.45
N PHE A 520 17.86 -6.11 -17.30
CA PHE A 520 17.89 -4.65 -17.42
C PHE A 520 16.67 -4.09 -18.15
N THR A 521 16.02 -4.89 -19.00
CA THR A 521 14.72 -4.52 -19.58
C THR A 521 13.69 -4.40 -18.46
N VAL A 522 13.60 -5.38 -17.56
CA VAL A 522 12.71 -5.34 -16.38
C VAL A 522 13.02 -4.15 -15.48
N LEU A 523 14.29 -3.92 -15.17
CA LEU A 523 14.70 -2.80 -14.32
C LEU A 523 14.34 -1.43 -14.93
N ARG A 524 14.47 -1.26 -16.24
CA ARG A 524 14.08 -0.02 -16.94
C ARG A 524 12.57 0.19 -16.92
N ILE A 525 11.80 -0.86 -17.23
CA ILE A 525 10.34 -0.80 -17.17
C ILE A 525 9.88 -0.40 -15.76
N PHE A 526 10.49 -1.01 -14.73
CA PHE A 526 10.21 -0.62 -13.35
C PHE A 526 10.59 0.83 -13.09
N ASP A 527 11.80 1.26 -13.44
CA ASP A 527 12.28 2.63 -13.18
C ASP A 527 11.41 3.70 -13.85
N ASP A 528 11.00 3.47 -15.11
CA ASP A 528 10.17 4.40 -15.88
C ASP A 528 8.79 4.57 -15.21
N ILE A 529 8.12 3.46 -14.91
CA ILE A 529 6.77 3.47 -14.32
C ILE A 529 6.83 3.94 -12.87
N PHE A 530 7.87 3.57 -12.12
CA PHE A 530 8.07 4.04 -10.76
C PHE A 530 8.27 5.56 -10.71
N SER A 531 9.02 6.12 -11.67
CA SER A 531 9.21 7.58 -11.77
C SER A 531 7.92 8.32 -12.10
N GLU A 532 7.04 7.69 -12.87
CA GLU A 532 5.74 8.26 -13.21
C GLU A 532 4.79 8.28 -12.01
N PHE A 533 4.72 7.19 -11.24
CA PHE A 533 3.76 7.05 -10.16
C PHE A 533 4.27 7.57 -8.82
N PHE A 534 5.54 7.31 -8.47
CA PHE A 534 6.10 7.57 -7.14
C PHE A 534 7.44 8.32 -7.19
N PRO A 535 7.56 9.44 -7.92
CA PRO A 535 8.82 10.16 -8.06
C PRO A 535 9.45 10.54 -6.72
N LYS A 536 8.63 10.93 -5.73
CA LYS A 536 9.14 11.31 -4.40
C LYS A 536 9.74 10.14 -3.62
N PHE A 537 9.36 8.91 -3.91
CA PHE A 537 9.94 7.73 -3.26
C PHE A 537 11.37 7.44 -3.72
N LYS A 538 11.89 8.17 -4.73
CA LYS A 538 13.32 8.16 -5.08
C LYS A 538 14.16 9.07 -4.21
N GLU A 539 13.54 10.04 -3.54
CA GLU A 539 14.22 11.04 -2.70
C GLU A 539 14.29 10.60 -1.22
N VAL A 540 13.52 9.58 -0.86
CA VAL A 540 13.39 9.03 0.49
C VAL A 540 13.56 7.50 0.46
N THR A 541 13.59 6.85 1.62
CA THR A 541 13.56 5.38 1.69
C THR A 541 12.23 4.87 1.11
N SER A 542 12.29 3.98 0.11
CA SER A 542 11.09 3.50 -0.58
C SER A 542 10.42 2.36 0.18
N SER A 543 9.13 2.49 0.44
CA SER A 543 8.31 1.38 0.97
C SER A 543 7.94 0.34 -0.10
N ILE A 544 8.14 0.68 -1.38
CA ILE A 544 7.96 -0.21 -2.53
C ILE A 544 9.33 -0.78 -2.92
N LYS A 545 9.43 -2.11 -3.01
CA LYS A 545 10.69 -2.81 -3.26
C LYS A 545 10.57 -3.73 -4.46
N LEU A 546 11.59 -3.79 -5.32
CA LEU A 546 11.67 -4.68 -6.46
C LEU A 546 12.61 -5.85 -6.16
N GLY A 547 12.10 -7.07 -6.22
CA GLY A 547 12.88 -8.31 -6.22
C GLY A 547 12.88 -8.95 -7.59
N VAL A 548 14.06 -9.28 -8.12
CA VAL A 548 14.23 -10.04 -9.37
C VAL A 548 15.17 -11.21 -9.11
N VAL A 549 14.70 -12.44 -9.25
CA VAL A 549 15.56 -13.63 -9.17
C VAL A 549 15.63 -14.30 -10.54
N CYS A 550 16.82 -14.40 -11.11
CA CYS A 550 17.09 -15.14 -12.34
C CYS A 550 17.65 -16.52 -11.99
N SER A 551 16.92 -17.58 -12.35
CA SER A 551 17.33 -18.97 -12.12
C SER A 551 17.01 -19.86 -13.32
N ASN A 552 17.58 -21.07 -13.34
CA ASN A 552 17.05 -22.14 -14.18
C ASN A 552 15.66 -22.56 -13.68
N ILE A 553 14.78 -23.08 -14.55
CA ILE A 553 13.45 -23.50 -14.12
C ILE A 553 13.47 -24.67 -13.12
N LYS A 554 14.45 -25.57 -13.23
CA LYS A 554 14.64 -26.70 -12.31
C LYS A 554 15.32 -26.30 -10.99
N TYR A 555 15.73 -25.04 -10.84
CA TYR A 555 16.31 -24.56 -9.58
C TYR A 555 15.25 -24.55 -8.48
N PRO A 556 15.55 -25.00 -7.25
CA PRO A 556 14.56 -25.06 -6.16
C PRO A 556 13.90 -23.70 -5.93
N PHE A 557 12.59 -23.61 -6.18
CA PHE A 557 11.86 -22.34 -6.07
C PHE A 557 11.93 -21.76 -4.66
N LEU A 558 12.04 -22.60 -3.63
CA LEU A 558 12.16 -22.17 -2.23
C LEU A 558 13.28 -21.15 -2.01
N GLU A 559 14.42 -21.31 -2.68
CA GLU A 559 15.55 -20.40 -2.54
C GLU A 559 15.25 -19.05 -3.22
N SER A 560 14.60 -19.07 -4.39
CA SER A 560 14.08 -17.87 -5.04
C SER A 560 13.05 -17.17 -4.15
N TRP A 561 12.13 -17.93 -3.55
CA TRP A 561 11.11 -17.41 -2.66
C TRP A 561 11.69 -16.82 -1.38
N ARG A 562 12.75 -17.40 -0.80
CA ARG A 562 13.41 -16.82 0.37
C ARG A 562 13.93 -15.41 0.10
N ILE A 563 14.44 -15.17 -1.11
CA ILE A 563 14.88 -13.84 -1.54
C ILE A 563 13.68 -12.92 -1.77
N LEU A 564 12.67 -13.40 -2.52
CA LEU A 564 11.51 -12.59 -2.88
C LEU A 564 10.57 -12.30 -1.71
N SER A 565 10.53 -13.15 -0.69
CA SER A 565 9.62 -13.03 0.46
C SER A 565 10.06 -11.99 1.49
N ASP A 566 11.37 -11.75 1.62
CA ASP A 566 11.99 -10.83 2.58
C ASP A 566 12.92 -9.83 1.84
N LEU A 567 12.32 -8.86 1.15
CA LEU A 567 13.06 -7.85 0.38
C LEU A 567 13.73 -6.84 1.31
N LYS A 568 15.03 -7.03 1.55
CA LYS A 568 15.85 -6.16 2.42
C LYS A 568 16.34 -4.88 1.76
N TYR A 569 16.37 -4.85 0.43
CA TYR A 569 16.85 -3.73 -0.37
C TYR A 569 15.72 -3.21 -1.25
N ASP A 570 15.76 -1.92 -1.60
CA ASP A 570 14.75 -1.29 -2.46
C ASP A 570 14.73 -1.94 -3.84
N VAL A 571 15.91 -2.29 -4.38
CA VAL A 571 16.04 -3.10 -5.58
C VAL A 571 17.04 -4.22 -5.32
N HIS A 572 16.55 -5.46 -5.41
CA HIS A 572 17.35 -6.66 -5.23
C HIS A 572 17.25 -7.56 -6.45
N VAL A 573 18.34 -7.65 -7.21
CA VAL A 573 18.49 -8.63 -8.30
C VAL A 573 19.41 -9.73 -7.84
N CYS A 574 18.99 -10.99 -7.93
CA CYS A 574 19.83 -12.15 -7.70
C CYS A 574 19.89 -12.99 -8.98
N VAL A 575 21.08 -13.19 -9.52
CA VAL A 575 21.30 -14.12 -10.63
C VAL A 575 22.00 -15.35 -10.05
N ILE A 576 21.26 -16.45 -9.95
CA ILE A 576 21.74 -17.68 -9.30
C ILE A 576 23.04 -18.15 -9.96
N GLY A 577 24.07 -18.36 -9.14
CA GLY A 577 25.41 -18.73 -9.57
C GLY A 577 26.28 -17.60 -10.13
N LYS A 578 25.75 -16.37 -10.30
CA LYS A 578 26.49 -15.22 -10.84
C LYS A 578 26.68 -14.08 -9.85
N GLY A 579 25.74 -13.86 -8.93
CA GLY A 579 25.86 -12.82 -7.90
C GLY A 579 24.58 -12.02 -7.73
N GLU A 580 24.70 -10.90 -7.00
CA GLU A 580 23.57 -10.05 -6.65
C GLU A 580 23.85 -8.58 -6.93
N ILE A 581 22.78 -7.82 -7.24
CA ILE A 581 22.75 -6.36 -7.28
C ILE A 581 21.78 -5.90 -6.18
N ARG A 582 22.26 -5.02 -5.32
CA ARG A 582 21.52 -4.48 -4.17
C ARG A 582 21.62 -2.97 -4.20
N LEU A 583 20.52 -2.29 -4.47
CA LEU A 583 20.49 -0.84 -4.65
C LEU A 583 19.42 -0.20 -3.77
N ASN A 584 19.66 1.03 -3.35
CA ASN A 584 18.61 1.95 -2.92
C ASN A 584 17.87 2.49 -4.16
N MET A 585 16.64 2.97 -3.98
CA MET A 585 15.83 3.46 -5.10
C MET A 585 16.49 4.64 -5.84
N GLU A 586 17.14 5.56 -5.13
CA GLU A 586 17.90 6.70 -5.70
C GLU A 586 19.04 6.27 -6.64
N GLN A 587 19.54 5.05 -6.49
CA GLN A 587 20.67 4.52 -7.25
C GLN A 587 20.23 3.82 -8.54
N LEU A 588 18.95 3.50 -8.71
CA LEU A 588 18.46 2.70 -9.85
C LEU A 588 18.71 3.40 -11.19
N THR A 589 18.17 4.61 -11.39
CA THR A 589 18.35 5.35 -12.66
C THR A 589 19.83 5.55 -12.99
N PRO A 590 20.69 6.06 -12.08
CA PRO A 590 22.11 6.22 -12.40
C PRO A 590 22.85 4.90 -12.65
N PHE A 591 22.38 3.78 -12.08
CA PHE A 591 22.96 2.45 -12.32
C PHE A 591 22.60 1.93 -13.72
N LEU A 592 21.37 2.17 -14.17
CA LEU A 592 20.91 1.83 -15.52
C LEU A 592 21.65 2.60 -16.62
N GLU A 593 22.21 3.77 -16.28
CA GLU A 593 22.97 4.66 -17.18
C GLU A 593 24.48 4.34 -17.26
N ILE A 594 24.96 3.30 -16.60
CA ILE A 594 26.38 2.91 -16.66
C ILE A 594 26.77 2.59 -18.12
N LYS A 595 27.60 3.47 -18.72
CA LYS A 595 28.11 3.33 -20.09
C LYS A 595 29.49 2.68 -20.11
N VAL A 596 29.55 1.35 -19.99
CA VAL A 596 30.80 0.61 -20.25
C VAL A 596 30.85 0.22 -21.73
N LYS A 597 31.44 1.10 -22.55
CA LYS A 597 31.51 0.92 -24.01
C LYS A 597 32.42 -0.24 -24.46
N ASN A 598 33.38 -0.64 -23.65
CA ASN A 598 34.39 -1.62 -24.04
C ASN A 598 34.01 -3.04 -23.57
N LYS A 599 33.31 -3.78 -24.45
CA LYS A 599 32.88 -5.17 -24.19
C LYS A 599 34.06 -6.09 -23.84
N ALA A 600 35.23 -5.91 -24.45
CA ALA A 600 36.39 -6.76 -24.18
C ALA A 600 36.88 -6.63 -22.72
N LEU A 601 36.78 -5.44 -22.12
CA LEU A 601 37.13 -5.23 -20.71
C LEU A 601 36.14 -5.90 -19.75
N ILE A 602 34.85 -5.90 -20.11
CA ILE A 602 33.82 -6.61 -19.35
C ILE A 602 34.10 -8.11 -19.41
N HIS A 603 34.34 -8.67 -20.60
CA HIS A 603 34.66 -10.10 -20.74
C HIS A 603 35.94 -10.49 -19.99
N LYS A 604 37.00 -9.67 -20.04
CA LYS A 604 38.23 -9.90 -19.27
C LYS A 604 37.95 -9.90 -17.76
N LEU A 605 37.13 -8.97 -17.27
CA LEU A 605 36.74 -8.91 -15.86
C LEU A 605 35.91 -10.13 -15.44
N VAL A 606 34.95 -10.54 -16.26
CA VAL A 606 34.11 -11.71 -16.01
C VAL A 606 34.97 -12.97 -15.95
N ALA A 607 35.85 -13.20 -16.93
CA ALA A 607 36.75 -14.34 -16.95
C ALA A 607 37.68 -14.40 -15.72
N MET A 608 38.21 -13.25 -15.27
CA MET A 608 39.00 -13.21 -14.03
C MET A 608 38.16 -13.51 -12.80
N SER A 609 36.89 -13.08 -12.78
CA SER A 609 36.00 -13.32 -11.64
C SER A 609 35.55 -14.78 -11.53
N GLU A 610 35.52 -15.52 -12.64
CA GLU A 610 35.26 -16.96 -12.65
C GLU A 610 36.42 -17.74 -12.01
N ILE A 611 37.65 -17.22 -12.09
CA ILE A 611 38.81 -17.77 -11.39
C ILE A 611 38.80 -17.32 -9.92
N SER A 612 38.66 -16.02 -9.67
CA SER A 612 38.58 -15.44 -8.32
C SER A 612 38.05 -14.02 -8.35
N GLU A 613 37.00 -13.75 -7.57
CA GLU A 613 36.48 -12.39 -7.39
C GLU A 613 37.54 -11.44 -6.81
N LYS A 614 38.50 -11.95 -6.01
CA LYS A 614 39.58 -11.13 -5.46
C LYS A 614 40.61 -10.74 -6.52
N LEU A 615 40.92 -11.65 -7.44
CA LEU A 615 41.81 -11.35 -8.58
C LEU A 615 41.18 -10.34 -9.53
N ALA A 616 39.87 -10.47 -9.80
CA ALA A 616 39.12 -9.48 -10.58
C ALA A 616 39.16 -8.08 -9.93
N GLU A 617 39.08 -8.00 -8.60
CA GLU A 617 39.22 -6.75 -7.85
C GLU A 617 40.63 -6.17 -8.00
N ILE A 618 41.68 -6.98 -7.79
CA ILE A 618 43.08 -6.54 -7.93
C ILE A 618 43.34 -6.00 -9.34
N MET A 619 42.89 -6.71 -10.39
CA MET A 619 43.07 -6.29 -11.79
C MET A 619 42.48 -4.90 -12.07
N LEU A 620 41.36 -4.55 -11.45
CA LEU A 620 40.75 -3.23 -11.63
C LEU A 620 41.62 -2.09 -11.08
N TYR A 621 42.42 -2.35 -10.05
CA TYR A 621 43.23 -1.35 -9.36
C TYR A 621 44.73 -1.44 -9.65
N ASP A 622 45.18 -2.51 -10.31
CA ASP A 622 46.57 -2.69 -10.70
C ASP A 622 47.00 -1.63 -11.73
N ARG A 623 47.90 -0.74 -11.31
CA ARG A 623 48.45 0.31 -12.17
C ARG A 623 49.39 -0.23 -13.24
N ALA A 624 49.90 -1.44 -13.08
CA ALA A 624 50.74 -2.12 -14.06
C ALA A 624 49.93 -2.78 -15.18
N ASP A 625 48.61 -2.96 -15.01
CA ASP A 625 47.75 -3.50 -16.08
C ASP A 625 47.64 -2.48 -17.23
N ARG A 626 47.92 -2.93 -18.46
CA ARG A 626 47.86 -2.12 -19.68
C ARG A 626 46.50 -1.45 -19.92
N ASP A 627 45.42 -2.02 -19.37
CA ASP A 627 44.05 -1.55 -19.48
C ASP A 627 43.61 -0.71 -18.27
N TYR A 628 44.50 -0.44 -17.30
CA TYR A 628 44.22 0.33 -16.08
C TYR A 628 43.42 1.61 -16.35
N ARG A 629 43.87 2.45 -17.30
CA ARG A 629 43.17 3.70 -17.63
C ARG A 629 41.77 3.47 -18.20
N LYS A 630 41.58 2.37 -18.94
CA LYS A 630 40.31 2.03 -19.59
C LYS A 630 39.27 1.49 -18.61
N TYR A 631 39.70 0.95 -17.46
CA TYR A 631 38.83 0.54 -16.35
C TYR A 631 38.28 1.71 -15.51
N LYS A 632 38.66 2.97 -15.80
CA LYS A 632 38.19 4.14 -15.04
C LYS A 632 36.66 4.21 -14.88
N PRO A 633 35.83 4.03 -15.94
CA PRO A 633 34.38 4.07 -15.79
C PRO A 633 33.83 2.99 -14.84
N LEU A 634 34.41 1.79 -14.85
CA LEU A 634 34.04 0.71 -13.94
C LEU A 634 34.46 1.02 -12.50
N ARG A 635 35.66 1.58 -12.28
CA ARG A 635 36.08 2.03 -10.95
C ARG A 635 35.22 3.16 -10.39
N ASP A 636 34.84 4.12 -11.23
CA ASP A 636 33.95 5.21 -10.83
C ASP A 636 32.54 4.67 -10.48
N ALA A 637 32.04 3.69 -11.23
CA ALA A 637 30.81 2.98 -10.89
C ALA A 637 30.95 2.17 -9.59
N ILE A 638 32.08 1.49 -9.33
CA ILE A 638 32.33 0.74 -8.10
C ILE A 638 32.31 1.65 -6.87
N ARG A 639 32.86 2.86 -6.98
CA ARG A 639 32.81 3.85 -5.89
C ARG A 639 31.37 4.26 -5.55
N LYS A 640 30.50 4.32 -6.57
CA LYS A 640 29.12 4.76 -6.41
C LYS A 640 28.17 3.65 -5.96
N PHE A 641 28.35 2.44 -6.51
CA PHE A 641 27.39 1.35 -6.37
C PHE A 641 27.96 0.12 -5.64
N GLY A 642 29.24 0.11 -5.29
CA GLY A 642 29.89 -1.02 -4.64
C GLY A 642 30.42 -2.08 -5.63
N TYR A 643 31.46 -2.78 -5.21
CA TYR A 643 32.17 -3.77 -6.04
C TYR A 643 31.25 -4.90 -6.52
N GLN A 644 30.50 -5.51 -5.60
CA GLN A 644 29.67 -6.68 -5.92
C GLN A 644 28.59 -6.36 -6.96
N ASN A 645 27.94 -5.20 -6.85
CA ASN A 645 26.92 -4.77 -7.79
C ASN A 645 27.49 -4.61 -9.21
N ILE A 646 28.68 -4.01 -9.33
CA ILE A 646 29.33 -3.81 -10.63
C ILE A 646 29.86 -5.11 -11.21
N LEU A 647 30.33 -6.02 -10.35
CA LEU A 647 30.76 -7.34 -10.80
C LEU A 647 29.58 -8.15 -11.35
N THR A 648 28.44 -8.16 -10.65
CA THR A 648 27.21 -8.81 -11.12
C THR A 648 26.69 -8.15 -12.41
N TYR A 649 26.70 -6.81 -12.49
CA TYR A 649 26.43 -6.08 -13.74
C TYR A 649 27.31 -6.59 -14.89
N ALA A 650 28.63 -6.72 -14.66
CA ALA A 650 29.56 -7.19 -15.68
C ALA A 650 29.23 -8.63 -16.12
N LYS A 651 28.90 -9.52 -15.19
CA LYS A 651 28.50 -10.92 -15.47
C LYS A 651 27.16 -11.02 -16.21
N ILE A 652 26.25 -10.06 -16.03
CA ILE A 652 25.00 -9.95 -16.79
C ILE A 652 25.26 -9.42 -18.20
N MET A 653 26.11 -8.40 -18.35
CA MET A 653 26.38 -7.75 -19.63
C MET A 653 27.32 -8.55 -20.54
N GLY A 654 28.23 -9.32 -19.94
CA GLY A 654 29.21 -10.18 -20.62
C GLY A 654 28.72 -11.60 -20.88
N GLY A 655 27.61 -12.03 -20.27
CA GLY A 655 26.89 -13.26 -20.59
C GLY A 655 25.79 -13.04 -21.61
#